data_AF-A0A958P8A9-F1
#
_entry.id   AF-A0A958P8A9-F1
#
_cell.length_a   1.000
_cell.length_b   1.000
_cell.length_c   1.000
_cell.angle_alpha   90.00
_cell.angle_beta   90.00
_cell.angle_gamma   90.00
#
_symmetry.space_group_name_H-M   'P 1'
#
loop_
_entity.id
_entity.type
_entity.pdbx_description
1 polymer ?
#
loop_
_entity_poly.entity_id
_entity_poly.type
_entity_poly.pdbx_seq_one_letter_code
_entity_poly.pdbx_strand_id
1 'polypeptide(L)'
;MKLKIFKFFDSQSGQVSIFVALIFQVLFILFAMAINVGLMVHDKINLQNSIDLAAYYAATKQAEMLNAMAHQNYQIRQSWKLFAWRYRVLGTMGLERAPQTHPSRAGDLSETQYDMAVRPSVCVTYQPIWQEVGKSENLCNRTGLSIPPLPQVQVFAGFLGLNFQIAALSQRLRQQFEFACARHGAFNWWFAMSISHAFRLDQRNRRQLIYALANGLSGGSGGDFIDLNGDSVKDGALKTFLKNLTHENRVAFDKGGSFEILNSLEGTAPEVWLPKITISPAVAYVDIHYQNPSTSEGCQSVNSEIAQLPYRPDARNFLLAEPPEGLGAAPLVAWADALGMVLKDDYQFTLGVEKNPWVMAYMGAKAKVSPRQMFFPFGSNVELVARGFAKPFGGRMGPWHGSRWPRGAPMSTGPQTDVNLPERVDGKGIPDDPQDPRRLPNYSRFPGDTMGMISKLAQNSMKATMRAEDGHQPLRASYYYYQALRNDMTSTGINDIMAWDYQANTAPLMRDYEVAAIAPDLFDVTYYSIEPNYDQNYLSRIKANAARLNVSSLVLRPDLGYHGKEIPTFSIQEQIARVLSTGLWRNEAFYFLRDRAHLLTGWVNNETYGNFTLDDKKFGHCNRPDDNVSVKIPGSCLGRGGRVGYSVKLVSRDYLNSSLHPNGGASEPPGPIANPPSSFKEGW
;
A
#
# COMPACT_ATOMS: atom_id res chain seq x y z
N MET A 1 81.26 -64.82 -53.12
CA MET A 1 80.34 -64.33 -52.08
C MET A 1 79.86 -62.94 -52.51
N LYS A 2 78.74 -62.84 -53.24
CA LYS A 2 78.16 -61.56 -53.71
C LYS A 2 76.68 -61.52 -53.33
N LEU A 3 76.30 -60.45 -52.63
CA LEU A 3 74.98 -60.12 -52.13
C LEU A 3 73.89 -60.25 -53.22
N LYS A 4 72.80 -60.95 -52.88
CA LYS A 4 71.47 -60.75 -53.45
C LYS A 4 70.59 -60.14 -52.35
N ILE A 5 70.60 -58.82 -52.24
CA ILE A 5 69.58 -58.04 -51.54
C ILE A 5 69.17 -56.96 -52.54
N PHE A 6 67.93 -57.03 -53.02
CA PHE A 6 67.11 -56.02 -53.70
C PHE A 6 66.20 -56.68 -54.74
N LYS A 7 65.09 -57.23 -54.24
CA LYS A 7 63.85 -57.44 -54.98
C LYS A 7 62.71 -57.17 -54.00
N PHE A 8 62.35 -55.90 -53.83
CA PHE A 8 61.25 -55.50 -52.97
C PHE A 8 60.58 -54.20 -53.43
N PHE A 9 60.41 -53.99 -54.74
CA PHE A 9 59.56 -52.89 -55.24
C PHE A 9 58.92 -53.33 -56.55
N ASP A 10 57.67 -53.80 -56.45
CA ASP A 10 56.59 -53.61 -57.43
C ASP A 10 55.33 -54.30 -56.90
N SER A 11 54.71 -53.69 -55.89
CA SER A 11 53.36 -54.07 -55.44
C SER A 11 52.49 -52.84 -55.30
N GLN A 12 51.50 -52.71 -56.18
CA GLN A 12 50.43 -51.71 -56.08
C GLN A 12 49.36 -52.07 -55.04
N SER A 13 49.45 -53.23 -54.36
CA SER A 13 48.43 -53.64 -53.37
C SER A 13 48.51 -52.88 -52.04
N GLY A 14 49.63 -52.19 -51.76
CA GLY A 14 49.81 -51.39 -50.54
C GLY A 14 49.23 -49.97 -50.61
N GLN A 15 49.12 -49.39 -51.81
CA GLN A 15 48.66 -47.99 -51.96
C GLN A 15 47.19 -47.81 -51.62
N VAL A 16 46.34 -48.76 -52.00
CA VAL A 16 44.91 -48.77 -51.62
C VAL A 16 44.77 -48.90 -50.11
N SER A 17 45.60 -49.72 -49.46
CA SER A 17 45.56 -49.90 -48.00
C SER A 17 45.96 -48.62 -47.25
N ILE A 18 46.99 -47.89 -47.72
CA ILE A 18 47.42 -46.61 -47.14
C ILE A 18 46.35 -45.53 -47.38
N PHE A 19 45.76 -45.47 -48.57
CA PHE A 19 44.71 -44.51 -48.89
C PHE A 19 43.44 -44.74 -48.06
N VAL A 20 43.01 -46.00 -47.91
CA VAL A 20 41.90 -46.39 -47.05
C VAL A 20 42.20 -46.05 -45.59
N ALA A 21 43.41 -46.35 -45.09
CA ALA A 21 43.82 -45.99 -43.73
C ALA A 21 43.78 -44.46 -43.49
N LEU A 22 44.24 -43.65 -44.45
CA LEU A 22 44.19 -42.19 -44.37
C LEU A 22 42.75 -41.65 -44.40
N ILE A 23 41.89 -42.19 -45.26
CA ILE A 23 40.47 -41.81 -45.31
C ILE A 23 39.78 -42.15 -43.98
N PHE A 24 40.00 -43.36 -43.44
CA PHE A 24 39.44 -43.74 -42.14
C PHE A 24 39.94 -42.81 -41.03
N GLN A 25 41.22 -42.43 -41.04
CA GLN A 25 41.78 -41.48 -40.09
C GLN A 25 41.10 -40.10 -40.19
N VAL A 26 40.92 -39.58 -41.41
CA VAL A 26 40.29 -38.26 -41.63
C VAL A 26 38.81 -38.29 -41.25
N LEU A 27 38.07 -39.34 -41.64
CA LEU A 27 36.66 -39.52 -41.25
C LEU A 27 36.51 -39.64 -39.73
N PHE A 28 37.42 -40.36 -39.07
CA PHE A 28 37.42 -40.47 -37.62
C PHE A 28 37.67 -39.12 -36.94
N ILE A 29 38.61 -38.30 -37.43
CA ILE A 29 38.85 -36.95 -36.92
C ILE A 29 37.61 -36.06 -37.08
N LEU A 30 36.97 -36.10 -38.26
CA LEU A 30 35.74 -35.33 -38.51
C LEU A 30 34.58 -35.78 -37.60
N PHE A 31 34.43 -37.08 -37.39
CA PHE A 31 33.42 -37.64 -36.50
C PHE A 31 33.67 -37.22 -35.04
N ALA A 32 34.91 -37.34 -34.56
CA ALA A 32 35.33 -36.89 -33.24
C ALA A 32 35.10 -35.38 -33.05
N MET A 33 35.40 -34.56 -34.05
CA MET A 33 35.14 -33.12 -34.04
C MET A 33 33.64 -32.83 -33.94
N ALA A 34 32.80 -33.49 -34.75
CA ALA A 34 31.35 -33.30 -34.72
C ALA A 34 30.75 -33.67 -33.36
N ILE A 35 31.22 -34.76 -32.73
CA ILE A 35 30.81 -35.14 -31.38
C ILE A 35 31.21 -34.08 -30.36
N ASN A 36 32.45 -33.59 -30.37
CA ASN A 36 32.89 -32.55 -29.43
C ASN A 36 32.07 -31.27 -29.58
N VAL A 37 31.76 -30.84 -30.82
CA VAL A 37 30.89 -29.67 -31.04
C VAL A 37 29.49 -29.94 -30.48
N GLY A 38 28.93 -31.13 -30.71
CA GLY A 38 27.63 -31.53 -30.17
C GLY A 38 27.59 -31.50 -28.63
N LEU A 39 28.60 -32.08 -27.98
CA LEU A 39 28.75 -32.08 -26.52
C LEU A 39 28.93 -30.65 -25.97
N MET A 40 29.77 -29.84 -26.63
CA MET A 40 29.97 -28.44 -26.24
C MET A 40 28.67 -27.62 -26.32
N VAL A 41 27.90 -27.77 -27.40
CA VAL A 41 26.61 -27.08 -27.57
C VAL A 41 25.60 -27.56 -26.52
N HIS A 42 25.52 -28.86 -26.29
CA HIS A 42 24.68 -29.44 -25.25
C HIS A 42 25.02 -28.90 -23.86
N ASP A 43 26.30 -28.91 -23.48
CA ASP A 43 26.75 -28.41 -22.18
C ASP A 43 26.51 -26.92 -22.04
N LYS A 44 26.67 -26.16 -23.13
CA LYS A 44 26.38 -24.73 -23.17
C LYS A 44 24.90 -24.42 -22.96
N ILE A 45 24.01 -25.15 -23.62
CA ILE A 45 22.55 -24.98 -23.46
C ILE A 45 22.12 -25.33 -22.04
N ASN A 46 22.62 -26.44 -21.48
CA ASN A 46 22.29 -26.83 -20.11
C ASN A 46 22.81 -25.82 -19.07
N LEU A 47 24.02 -25.32 -19.25
CA LEU A 47 24.58 -24.26 -18.41
C LEU A 47 23.70 -22.99 -18.46
N GLN A 48 23.24 -22.61 -19.67
CA GLN A 48 22.37 -21.47 -19.86
C GLN A 48 21.01 -21.66 -19.17
N ASN A 49 20.35 -22.79 -19.39
CA ASN A 49 19.07 -23.12 -18.73
C ASN A 49 19.20 -23.10 -17.20
N SER A 50 20.30 -23.64 -16.65
CA SER A 50 20.55 -23.63 -15.21
C SER A 50 20.70 -22.22 -14.65
N ILE A 51 21.36 -21.33 -15.40
CA ILE A 51 21.57 -19.94 -15.01
C ILE A 51 20.28 -19.11 -15.13
N ASP A 52 19.48 -19.34 -16.17
CA ASP A 52 18.18 -18.70 -16.32
C ASP A 52 17.24 -19.08 -15.17
N LEU A 53 17.24 -20.36 -14.74
CA LEU A 53 16.50 -20.81 -13.57
C LEU A 53 16.98 -20.15 -12.26
N ALA A 54 18.29 -19.99 -12.10
CA ALA A 54 18.86 -19.31 -10.92
C ALA A 54 18.48 -17.82 -10.88
N ALA A 55 18.56 -17.11 -12.01
CA ALA A 55 18.11 -15.72 -12.13
C ALA A 55 16.60 -15.61 -11.86
N TYR A 56 15.80 -16.54 -12.39
CA TYR A 56 14.36 -16.59 -12.18
C TYR A 56 13.99 -16.80 -10.71
N TYR A 57 14.67 -17.73 -10.02
CA TYR A 57 14.50 -17.94 -8.58
C TYR A 57 14.79 -16.67 -7.79
N ALA A 58 15.93 -16.03 -8.04
CA ALA A 58 16.33 -14.81 -7.35
C ALA A 58 15.32 -13.67 -7.56
N ALA A 59 14.88 -13.47 -8.81
CA ALA A 59 13.87 -12.46 -9.13
C ALA A 59 12.51 -12.79 -8.51
N THR A 60 12.20 -14.07 -8.25
CA THR A 60 10.98 -14.48 -7.52
C THR A 60 11.03 -14.01 -6.08
N LYS A 61 12.19 -14.15 -5.42
CA LYS A 61 12.38 -13.62 -4.06
C LYS A 61 12.32 -12.11 -3.99
N GLN A 62 12.86 -11.43 -5.01
CA GLN A 62 12.73 -9.98 -5.14
C GLN A 62 11.27 -9.56 -5.35
N ALA A 63 10.51 -10.29 -6.17
CA ALA A 63 9.08 -10.04 -6.42
C ALA A 63 8.22 -10.24 -5.15
N GLU A 64 8.49 -11.27 -4.34
CA GLU A 64 7.80 -11.50 -3.07
C GLU A 64 7.95 -10.30 -2.11
N MET A 65 9.17 -9.74 -1.98
CA MET A 65 9.40 -8.56 -1.16
C MET A 65 8.70 -7.32 -1.73
N LEU A 66 8.73 -7.13 -3.06
CA LEU A 66 8.01 -6.04 -3.73
C LEU A 66 6.49 -6.14 -3.53
N ASN A 67 5.92 -7.35 -3.48
CA ASN A 67 4.51 -7.58 -3.19
C ASN A 67 4.16 -7.21 -1.76
N ALA A 68 4.99 -7.60 -0.78
CA ALA A 68 4.79 -7.23 0.60
C ALA A 68 4.78 -5.70 0.79
N MET A 69 5.75 -5.01 0.18
CA MET A 69 5.80 -3.53 0.21
C MET A 69 4.62 -2.89 -0.52
N ALA A 70 4.21 -3.44 -1.67
CA ALA A 70 3.06 -2.91 -2.43
C ALA A 70 1.76 -3.01 -1.63
N HIS A 71 1.53 -4.12 -0.94
CA HIS A 71 0.37 -4.29 -0.08
C HIS A 71 0.42 -3.33 1.12
N GLN A 72 1.57 -3.13 1.76
CA GLN A 72 1.70 -2.15 2.84
C GLN A 72 1.45 -0.72 2.36
N ASN A 73 1.86 -0.38 1.14
CA ASN A 73 1.56 0.92 0.54
C ASN A 73 0.05 1.09 0.29
N TYR A 74 -0.64 0.02 -0.13
CA TYR A 74 -2.10 -0.01 -0.22
C TYR A 74 -2.79 0.18 1.14
N GLN A 75 -2.28 -0.43 2.20
CA GLN A 75 -2.83 -0.23 3.54
C GLN A 75 -2.69 1.23 4.02
N ILE A 76 -1.62 1.95 3.64
CA ILE A 76 -1.52 3.40 3.88
C ILE A 76 -2.65 4.16 3.16
N ARG A 77 -2.98 3.76 1.93
CA ARG A 77 -4.15 4.28 1.20
C ARG A 77 -5.47 3.96 1.92
N GLN A 78 -5.66 2.75 2.47
CA GLN A 78 -6.85 2.43 3.26
C GLN A 78 -6.97 3.33 4.50
N SER A 79 -5.86 3.58 5.21
CA SER A 79 -5.84 4.49 6.36
C SER A 79 -6.18 5.93 5.96
N TRP A 80 -5.75 6.38 4.78
CA TRP A 80 -6.15 7.67 4.21
C TRP A 80 -7.64 7.71 3.87
N LYS A 81 -8.19 6.65 3.26
CA LYS A 81 -9.65 6.53 2.99
C LYS A 81 -10.45 6.62 4.28
N LEU A 82 -10.02 5.90 5.33
CA LEU A 82 -10.67 5.93 6.64
C LEU A 82 -10.67 7.34 7.23
N PHE A 83 -9.52 8.01 7.18
CA PHE A 83 -9.39 9.39 7.66
C PHE A 83 -10.30 10.36 6.89
N ALA A 84 -10.28 10.31 5.56
CA ALA A 84 -11.12 11.15 4.72
C ALA A 84 -12.62 10.88 4.92
N TRP A 85 -13.01 9.61 5.07
CA TRP A 85 -14.40 9.23 5.34
C TRP A 85 -14.87 9.68 6.73
N ARG A 86 -14.07 9.46 7.78
CA ARG A 86 -14.37 9.97 9.13
C ARG A 86 -14.49 11.48 9.15
N TYR A 87 -13.64 12.18 8.39
CA TYR A 87 -13.66 13.63 8.33
C TYR A 87 -14.84 14.20 7.52
N ARG A 88 -15.03 13.73 6.29
CA ARG A 88 -16.02 14.28 5.34
C ARG A 88 -17.40 13.65 5.40
N VAL A 89 -17.55 12.45 5.96
CA VAL A 89 -18.85 11.82 6.15
C VAL A 89 -19.23 11.99 7.61
N LEU A 90 -18.67 11.18 8.51
CA LEU A 90 -19.06 11.21 9.93
C LEU A 90 -18.94 12.60 10.57
N GLY A 91 -17.84 13.30 10.29
CA GLY A 91 -17.56 14.61 10.85
C GLY A 91 -18.52 15.70 10.40
N THR A 92 -19.13 15.60 9.21
CA THR A 92 -20.03 16.64 8.68
C THR A 92 -21.51 16.28 8.76
N MET A 93 -21.86 15.10 9.28
CA MET A 93 -23.26 14.67 9.36
C MET A 93 -24.12 15.54 10.29
N GLY A 94 -23.49 16.28 11.22
CA GLY A 94 -24.17 17.27 12.04
C GLY A 94 -24.44 18.61 11.34
N LEU A 95 -23.85 18.87 10.17
CA LEU A 95 -23.98 20.14 9.47
C LEU A 95 -25.29 20.22 8.67
N GLU A 96 -25.99 21.35 8.81
CA GLU A 96 -27.27 21.67 8.17
C GLU A 96 -27.33 23.15 7.80
N ARG A 97 -27.01 23.48 6.55
CA ARG A 97 -27.16 24.84 6.02
C ARG A 97 -28.33 24.88 5.05
N ALA A 98 -29.50 25.34 5.50
CA ALA A 98 -30.65 25.53 4.62
C ALA A 98 -30.25 26.31 3.34
N PRO A 99 -30.60 25.83 2.14
CA PRO A 99 -31.50 24.71 1.83
C PRO A 99 -30.83 23.31 1.78
N GLN A 100 -29.53 23.20 1.99
CA GLN A 100 -28.76 21.95 1.86
C GLN A 100 -28.89 21.06 3.09
N THR A 101 -29.53 19.92 2.89
CA THR A 101 -29.61 18.82 3.86
C THR A 101 -28.54 17.78 3.53
N HIS A 102 -27.96 17.14 4.56
CA HIS A 102 -26.98 16.08 4.35
C HIS A 102 -27.52 14.99 3.40
N PRO A 103 -26.75 14.52 2.41
CA PRO A 103 -27.21 13.54 1.41
C PRO A 103 -27.82 12.29 2.03
N SER A 104 -27.20 11.74 3.09
CA SER A 104 -27.72 10.56 3.79
C SER A 104 -29.03 10.78 4.56
N ARG A 105 -29.41 12.03 4.83
CA ARG A 105 -30.74 12.36 5.37
C ARG A 105 -31.75 12.63 4.27
N ALA A 106 -31.32 13.29 3.19
CA ALA A 106 -32.16 13.60 2.05
C ALA A 106 -32.47 12.36 1.19
N GLY A 107 -31.65 11.31 1.28
CA GLY A 107 -31.70 10.17 0.36
C GLY A 107 -31.17 10.52 -1.03
N ASP A 108 -30.37 11.58 -1.16
CA ASP A 108 -29.80 12.00 -2.44
C ASP A 108 -28.63 11.07 -2.80
N LEU A 109 -28.71 10.46 -3.98
CA LEU A 109 -27.70 9.53 -4.54
C LEU A 109 -27.13 10.06 -5.86
N SER A 110 -27.33 11.34 -6.16
CA SER A 110 -26.76 11.94 -7.37
C SER A 110 -25.23 12.04 -7.26
N GLU A 111 -24.55 11.80 -8.37
CA GLU A 111 -23.11 12.02 -8.49
C GLU A 111 -22.87 13.52 -8.78
N THR A 112 -23.21 14.36 -7.80
CA THR A 112 -23.03 15.82 -7.83
C THR A 112 -22.34 16.31 -6.57
N GLN A 113 -21.72 17.49 -6.61
CA GLN A 113 -21.04 18.07 -5.46
C GLN A 113 -22.02 18.37 -4.31
N TYR A 114 -21.57 18.08 -3.10
CA TYR A 114 -22.17 18.51 -1.85
C TYR A 114 -21.33 19.64 -1.24
N ASP A 115 -21.83 20.88 -1.28
CA ASP A 115 -21.01 22.06 -0.95
C ASP A 115 -20.50 22.04 0.50
N MET A 116 -21.26 21.49 1.45
CA MET A 116 -20.78 21.37 2.83
C MET A 116 -19.65 20.36 2.99
N ALA A 117 -19.53 19.39 2.07
CA ALA A 117 -18.36 18.52 2.02
C ALA A 117 -17.19 19.15 1.27
N VAL A 118 -17.31 20.30 0.58
CA VAL A 118 -16.16 20.98 -0.04
C VAL A 118 -15.27 21.62 1.02
N ARG A 119 -15.91 22.31 1.98
CA ARG A 119 -15.27 22.93 3.16
C ARG A 119 -15.80 22.30 4.45
N PRO A 120 -15.46 21.03 4.69
CA PRO A 120 -15.94 20.28 5.84
C PRO A 120 -15.38 20.89 7.13
N SER A 121 -16.19 20.83 8.18
CA SER A 121 -15.79 21.12 9.55
C SER A 121 -16.41 20.09 10.47
N VAL A 122 -15.61 19.48 11.33
CA VAL A 122 -16.10 18.46 12.27
C VAL A 122 -17.15 19.05 13.22
N CYS A 123 -18.34 18.46 13.19
CA CYS A 123 -19.49 18.68 14.07
C CYS A 123 -20.05 17.31 14.46
N VAL A 124 -19.47 16.72 15.51
CA VAL A 124 -19.83 15.40 16.04
C VAL A 124 -20.73 15.49 17.27
N THR A 125 -21.17 16.68 17.65
CA THR A 125 -22.12 16.87 18.75
C THR A 125 -23.55 16.99 18.22
N TYR A 126 -24.04 15.96 17.53
CA TYR A 126 -25.38 15.94 16.91
C TYR A 126 -26.07 14.56 16.97
N GLN A 127 -27.37 14.56 17.27
CA GLN A 127 -28.23 13.36 17.23
C GLN A 127 -28.86 13.16 15.84
N PRO A 128 -29.03 11.93 15.32
CA PRO A 128 -29.13 10.69 16.08
C PRO A 128 -27.85 9.86 16.18
N ILE A 129 -26.74 10.36 15.63
CA ILE A 129 -25.53 9.55 15.45
C ILE A 129 -24.75 9.47 16.76
N TRP A 130 -24.44 10.59 17.40
CA TRP A 130 -23.58 10.60 18.58
C TRP A 130 -24.38 10.47 19.88
N GLN A 131 -24.05 9.45 20.67
CA GLN A 131 -24.85 9.02 21.82
C GLN A 131 -24.76 9.94 23.04
N GLU A 132 -23.61 10.59 23.22
CA GLU A 132 -23.31 11.41 24.40
C GLU A 132 -23.82 12.85 24.28
N VAL A 133 -24.60 13.14 23.24
CA VAL A 133 -25.14 14.46 22.94
C VAL A 133 -26.60 14.55 23.40
N GLY A 134 -26.96 15.69 24.01
CA GLY A 134 -28.33 16.00 24.40
C GLY A 134 -29.33 15.92 23.23
N LYS A 135 -30.58 15.58 23.53
CA LYS A 135 -31.66 15.58 22.53
C LYS A 135 -31.87 17.01 22.01
N SER A 136 -31.93 17.18 20.69
CA SER A 136 -32.18 18.47 19.99
C SER A 136 -31.03 19.49 20.00
N GLU A 137 -29.81 19.05 20.25
CA GLU A 137 -28.62 19.89 20.19
C GLU A 137 -28.27 20.33 18.75
N ASN A 138 -27.97 21.61 18.58
CA ASN A 138 -27.78 22.22 17.25
C ASN A 138 -26.63 23.24 17.18
N LEU A 139 -25.84 23.43 18.23
CA LEU A 139 -24.84 24.50 18.32
C LEU A 139 -23.77 24.46 17.22
N CYS A 140 -23.40 23.27 16.72
CA CYS A 140 -22.43 23.14 15.64
C CYS A 140 -23.07 22.91 14.25
N ASN A 141 -24.40 22.89 14.14
CA ASN A 141 -25.07 22.52 12.89
C ASN A 141 -24.87 23.54 11.76
N ARG A 142 -24.58 24.80 12.13
CA ARG A 142 -24.34 25.90 11.22
C ARG A 142 -23.10 26.64 11.69
N THR A 143 -22.23 26.96 10.75
CA THR A 143 -21.07 27.81 10.99
C THR A 143 -21.53 29.27 11.08
N GLY A 144 -21.06 30.00 12.09
CA GLY A 144 -21.52 31.37 12.36
C GLY A 144 -22.89 31.46 13.06
N LEU A 145 -23.41 30.37 13.60
CA LEU A 145 -24.59 30.39 14.47
C LEU A 145 -24.25 31.16 15.74
N SER A 146 -25.01 32.21 16.03
CA SER A 146 -24.83 33.05 17.21
C SER A 146 -26.10 33.04 18.04
N ILE A 147 -25.99 32.65 19.31
CA ILE A 147 -27.10 32.56 20.25
C ILE A 147 -26.80 33.46 21.46
N PRO A 148 -27.63 34.49 21.73
CA PRO A 148 -27.47 35.36 22.89
C PRO A 148 -27.65 34.63 24.22
N PRO A 149 -27.07 35.16 25.31
CA PRO A 149 -27.32 34.62 26.63
C PRO A 149 -28.83 34.58 26.91
N LEU A 150 -29.29 33.47 27.50
CA LEU A 150 -30.69 33.31 27.86
C LEU A 150 -31.06 34.31 28.97
N PRO A 151 -32.13 35.11 28.80
CA PRO A 151 -32.52 36.12 29.76
C PRO A 151 -32.91 35.49 31.10
N GLN A 152 -32.54 36.15 32.20
CA GLN A 152 -32.94 35.72 33.54
C GLN A 152 -34.39 36.17 33.79
N VAL A 153 -35.27 35.23 34.09
CA VAL A 153 -36.63 35.55 34.55
C VAL A 153 -36.53 36.06 35.99
N GLN A 154 -36.62 37.37 36.19
CA GLN A 154 -36.67 37.97 37.51
C GLN A 154 -38.05 37.72 38.14
N VAL A 155 -38.08 37.04 39.29
CA VAL A 155 -39.31 36.78 40.04
C VAL A 155 -39.63 38.02 40.89
N PHE A 156 -40.57 38.84 40.45
CA PHE A 156 -40.97 40.07 41.16
C PHE A 156 -41.93 39.83 42.35
N ALA A 157 -42.45 38.60 42.53
CA ALA A 157 -43.44 38.30 43.56
C ALA A 157 -43.41 36.82 43.99
N GLY A 158 -43.00 36.54 45.23
CA GLY A 158 -42.75 35.20 45.77
C GLY A 158 -43.98 34.38 46.18
N PHE A 159 -45.20 34.81 45.85
CA PHE A 159 -46.46 34.21 46.33
C PHE A 159 -47.22 33.35 45.29
N LEU A 160 -46.69 33.16 44.08
CA LEU A 160 -47.27 32.29 43.06
C LEU A 160 -46.34 31.12 42.76
N GLY A 161 -46.71 29.91 43.20
CA GLY A 161 -45.93 28.68 43.00
C GLY A 161 -45.57 28.38 41.54
N LEU A 162 -46.36 28.89 40.59
CA LEU A 162 -46.10 28.79 39.15
C LEU A 162 -44.88 29.62 38.71
N ASN A 163 -44.66 30.80 39.29
CA ASN A 163 -43.52 31.67 38.94
C ASN A 163 -42.19 31.09 39.40
N PHE A 164 -42.17 30.42 40.56
CA PHE A 164 -40.99 29.69 41.05
C PHE A 164 -40.66 28.50 40.13
N GLN A 165 -41.68 27.78 39.64
CA GLN A 165 -41.49 26.67 38.70
C GLN A 165 -40.97 27.14 37.34
N ILE A 166 -41.47 28.27 36.81
CA ILE A 166 -41.00 28.85 35.54
C ILE A 166 -39.56 29.38 35.68
N ALA A 167 -39.23 30.05 36.78
CA ALA A 167 -37.86 30.52 37.04
C ALA A 167 -36.88 29.35 37.19
N ALA A 168 -37.26 28.29 37.92
CA ALA A 168 -36.44 27.08 38.05
C ALA A 168 -36.24 26.34 36.72
N LEU A 169 -37.28 26.28 35.87
CA LEU A 169 -37.17 25.71 34.53
C LEU A 169 -36.26 26.56 33.64
N SER A 170 -36.41 27.88 33.67
CA SER A 170 -35.55 28.84 32.94
C SER A 170 -34.08 28.69 33.35
N GLN A 171 -33.81 28.57 34.66
CA GLN A 171 -32.45 28.35 35.17
C GLN A 171 -31.87 27.00 34.73
N ARG A 172 -32.66 25.93 34.73
CA ARG A 172 -32.24 24.61 34.23
C ARG A 172 -31.93 24.63 32.74
N LEU A 173 -32.77 25.27 31.92
CA LEU A 173 -32.53 25.41 30.48
C LEU A 173 -31.27 26.25 30.21
N ARG A 174 -31.06 27.32 30.97
CA ARG A 174 -29.85 28.14 30.90
C ARG A 174 -28.60 27.33 31.25
N GLN A 175 -28.63 26.56 32.33
CA GLN A 175 -27.51 25.70 32.72
C GLN A 175 -27.19 24.63 31.68
N GLN A 176 -28.21 23.99 31.08
CA GLN A 176 -28.00 23.03 30.01
C GLN A 176 -27.39 23.67 28.75
N PHE A 177 -27.89 24.85 28.39
CA PHE A 177 -27.37 25.62 27.26
C PHE A 177 -25.92 26.08 27.48
N GLU A 178 -25.61 26.65 28.65
CA GLU A 178 -24.25 27.06 29.01
C GLU A 178 -23.30 25.86 29.05
N PHE A 179 -23.75 24.71 29.57
CA PHE A 179 -22.99 23.47 29.58
C PHE A 179 -22.65 22.98 28.17
N ALA A 180 -23.62 23.00 27.25
CA ALA A 180 -23.39 22.64 25.85
C ALA A 180 -22.37 23.60 25.22
N CYS A 181 -22.59 24.91 25.34
CA CYS A 181 -21.65 25.89 24.81
C CYS A 181 -20.24 25.80 25.40
N ALA A 182 -20.12 25.37 26.65
CA ALA A 182 -18.84 25.20 27.33
C ALA A 182 -18.06 23.95 26.86
N ARG A 183 -18.72 22.90 26.33
CA ARG A 183 -18.05 21.61 26.05
C ARG A 183 -18.00 21.19 24.60
N HIS A 184 -18.87 21.74 23.75
CA HIS A 184 -19.00 21.32 22.35
C HIS A 184 -17.70 21.39 21.53
N GLY A 185 -16.95 22.49 21.67
CA GLY A 185 -15.67 22.64 20.98
C GLY A 185 -14.66 21.54 21.34
N ALA A 186 -14.70 21.03 22.58
CA ALA A 186 -13.81 19.97 23.04
C ALA A 186 -14.06 18.64 22.31
N PHE A 187 -15.32 18.22 22.16
CA PHE A 187 -15.66 16.98 21.45
C PHE A 187 -15.29 17.04 19.97
N ASN A 188 -15.60 18.16 19.31
CA ASN A 188 -15.28 18.36 17.90
C ASN A 188 -13.76 18.35 17.66
N TRP A 189 -13.00 19.07 18.47
CA TRP A 189 -11.54 19.08 18.41
C TRP A 189 -10.97 17.69 18.69
N TRP A 190 -11.44 17.02 19.74
CA TRP A 190 -10.94 15.72 20.16
C TRP A 190 -11.11 14.64 19.09
N PHE A 191 -12.29 14.57 18.47
CA PHE A 191 -12.54 13.61 17.40
C PHE A 191 -11.65 13.92 16.19
N ALA A 192 -11.60 15.19 15.77
CA ALA A 192 -10.76 15.62 14.65
C ALA A 192 -9.27 15.26 14.88
N MET A 193 -8.78 15.42 16.12
CA MET A 193 -7.37 15.13 16.45
C MET A 193 -7.10 13.66 16.53
N SER A 194 -8.03 12.90 17.12
CA SER A 194 -7.91 11.45 17.24
C SER A 194 -7.82 10.79 15.87
N ILE A 195 -8.65 11.18 14.90
CA ILE A 195 -8.62 10.58 13.55
C ILE A 195 -7.35 10.97 12.77
N SER A 196 -6.86 12.19 12.97
CA SER A 196 -5.64 12.69 12.33
C SER A 196 -4.39 12.02 12.91
N HIS A 197 -4.35 11.87 14.24
CA HIS A 197 -3.28 11.18 14.95
C HIS A 197 -3.24 9.69 14.58
N ALA A 198 -4.39 9.02 14.53
CA ALA A 198 -4.50 7.62 14.14
C ALA A 198 -3.94 7.36 12.73
N PHE A 199 -4.31 8.19 11.75
CA PHE A 199 -3.74 8.11 10.40
C PHE A 199 -2.21 8.23 10.44
N ARG A 200 -1.70 9.25 11.15
CA ARG A 200 -0.26 9.55 11.28
C ARG A 200 0.53 8.37 11.86
N LEU A 201 0.00 7.70 12.88
CA LEU A 201 0.65 6.55 13.50
C LEU A 201 0.64 5.32 12.59
N ASP A 202 -0.48 5.04 11.92
CA ASP A 202 -0.60 3.86 11.07
C ASP A 202 0.30 3.98 9.82
N GLN A 203 0.29 5.13 9.14
CA GLN A 203 1.17 5.37 8.00
C GLN A 203 2.65 5.20 8.37
N ARG A 204 3.05 5.58 9.61
CA ARG A 204 4.43 5.53 10.08
C ARG A 204 4.88 4.08 10.18
N ASN A 205 4.11 3.26 10.91
CA ASN A 205 4.42 1.85 11.13
C ASN A 205 4.56 1.09 9.80
N ARG A 206 3.63 1.34 8.87
CA ARG A 206 3.63 0.70 7.54
C ARG A 206 4.79 1.19 6.67
N ARG A 207 5.09 2.48 6.68
CA ARG A 207 6.22 3.05 5.93
C ARG A 207 7.57 2.56 6.46
N GLN A 208 7.73 2.45 7.78
CA GLN A 208 8.95 1.91 8.38
C GLN A 208 9.20 0.47 7.90
N LEU A 209 8.16 -0.37 7.82
CA LEU A 209 8.28 -1.72 7.25
C LEU A 209 8.67 -1.68 5.76
N ILE A 210 8.06 -0.79 4.96
CA ILE A 210 8.43 -0.63 3.54
C ILE A 210 9.91 -0.30 3.40
N TYR A 211 10.41 0.72 4.12
CA TYR A 211 11.82 1.10 4.03
C TYR A 211 12.77 0.08 4.64
N ALA A 212 12.38 -0.65 5.68
CA ALA A 212 13.22 -1.72 6.21
C ALA A 212 13.40 -2.86 5.20
N LEU A 213 12.33 -3.29 4.52
CA LEU A 213 12.40 -4.29 3.45
C LEU A 213 13.18 -3.76 2.24
N ALA A 214 12.98 -2.50 1.85
CA ALA A 214 13.70 -1.87 0.76
C ALA A 214 15.20 -1.72 1.04
N ASN A 215 15.57 -1.39 2.28
CA ASN A 215 16.95 -1.38 2.76
C ASN A 215 17.55 -2.79 2.74
N GLY A 216 16.80 -3.82 3.17
CA GLY A 216 17.25 -5.22 3.09
C GLY A 216 17.52 -5.67 1.65
N LEU A 217 16.70 -5.23 0.68
CA LEU A 217 16.91 -5.47 -0.74
C LEU A 217 18.11 -4.73 -1.32
N SER A 218 18.38 -3.50 -0.85
CA SER A 218 19.37 -2.62 -1.49
C SER A 218 20.73 -2.65 -0.79
N GLY A 219 20.77 -3.03 0.49
CA GLY A 219 21.95 -2.99 1.35
C GLY A 219 22.79 -4.27 1.39
N GLY A 220 22.38 -5.30 0.67
CA GLY A 220 23.17 -6.54 0.56
C GLY A 220 24.45 -6.36 -0.25
N SER A 221 25.34 -7.36 -0.20
CA SER A 221 26.65 -7.31 -0.86
C SER A 221 26.83 -8.44 -1.86
N GLY A 222 27.38 -8.14 -3.04
CA GLY A 222 27.67 -9.15 -4.06
C GLY A 222 26.40 -9.79 -4.63
N GLY A 223 25.36 -8.97 -4.80
CA GLY A 223 24.05 -9.30 -5.33
C GLY A 223 23.13 -10.09 -4.39
N ASP A 224 23.56 -10.38 -3.16
CA ASP A 224 22.74 -11.12 -2.20
C ASP A 224 21.78 -10.22 -1.42
N PHE A 225 20.68 -10.79 -0.93
CA PHE A 225 19.78 -10.20 0.06
C PHE A 225 19.04 -11.32 0.81
N ILE A 226 18.43 -10.98 1.94
CA ILE A 226 17.66 -11.92 2.76
C ILE A 226 16.21 -11.94 2.30
N ASP A 227 15.69 -13.12 1.95
CA ASP A 227 14.29 -13.29 1.55
C ASP A 227 13.33 -13.27 2.75
N LEU A 228 12.01 -13.30 2.51
CA LEU A 228 11.01 -13.29 3.57
C LEU A 228 11.06 -14.54 4.49
N ASN A 229 11.73 -15.63 4.07
CA ASN A 229 11.98 -16.80 4.91
C ASN A 229 13.22 -16.64 5.78
N GLY A 230 13.95 -15.53 5.67
CA GLY A 230 15.18 -15.29 6.39
C GLY A 230 16.39 -16.01 5.78
N ASP A 231 16.33 -16.43 4.52
CA ASP A 231 17.40 -17.15 3.83
C ASP A 231 18.15 -16.26 2.83
N SER A 232 19.42 -16.56 2.60
CA SER A 232 20.22 -15.93 1.54
C SER A 232 19.67 -16.31 0.16
N VAL A 233 19.36 -15.29 -0.65
CA VAL A 233 18.88 -15.49 -2.02
C VAL A 233 20.00 -15.99 -2.92
N LYS A 234 21.23 -15.53 -2.72
CA LYS A 234 22.41 -16.01 -3.43
C LYS A 234 22.62 -17.51 -3.22
N ASP A 235 22.51 -17.98 -1.97
CA ASP A 235 22.63 -19.41 -1.66
C ASP A 235 21.49 -20.23 -2.29
N GLY A 236 20.26 -19.70 -2.25
CA GLY A 236 19.12 -20.32 -2.92
C GLY A 236 19.30 -20.40 -4.44
N ALA A 237 19.81 -19.33 -5.06
CA ALA A 237 20.12 -19.28 -6.48
C ALA A 237 21.25 -20.24 -6.86
N LEU A 238 22.31 -20.33 -6.05
CA LEU A 238 23.39 -21.29 -6.23
C LEU A 238 22.89 -22.73 -6.14
N LYS A 239 22.06 -23.05 -5.14
CA LYS A 239 21.42 -24.38 -5.01
C LYS A 239 20.57 -24.70 -6.23
N THR A 240 19.84 -23.72 -6.75
CA THR A 240 18.99 -23.88 -7.94
C THR A 240 19.85 -24.14 -9.18
N PHE A 241 20.90 -23.35 -9.39
CA PHE A 241 21.88 -23.56 -10.46
C PHE A 241 22.47 -24.97 -10.40
N LEU A 242 23.03 -25.34 -9.25
CA LEU A 242 23.74 -26.60 -9.04
C LEU A 242 22.88 -27.85 -9.23
N LYS A 243 21.59 -27.78 -8.88
CA LYS A 243 20.64 -28.91 -9.04
C LYS A 243 20.21 -29.13 -10.49
N ASN A 244 20.40 -28.16 -11.37
CA ASN A 244 20.00 -28.22 -12.77
C ASN A 244 21.17 -28.43 -13.74
N LEU A 245 22.40 -28.53 -13.23
CA LEU A 245 23.58 -28.82 -14.04
C LEU A 245 23.60 -30.28 -14.53
N THR A 246 24.15 -30.48 -15.72
CA THR A 246 24.60 -31.80 -16.18
C THR A 246 25.79 -32.28 -15.34
N HIS A 247 26.02 -33.60 -15.33
CA HIS A 247 27.14 -34.19 -14.60
C HIS A 247 28.50 -33.56 -14.97
N GLU A 248 28.77 -33.40 -16.27
CA GLU A 248 30.03 -32.82 -16.75
C GLU A 248 30.22 -31.36 -16.33
N ASN A 249 29.18 -30.53 -16.49
CA ASN A 249 29.22 -29.15 -16.02
C ASN A 249 29.38 -29.06 -14.50
N ARG A 250 28.79 -30.01 -13.76
CA ARG A 250 28.94 -30.06 -12.30
C ARG A 250 30.37 -30.37 -11.89
N VAL A 251 30.98 -31.40 -12.48
CA VAL A 251 32.39 -31.76 -12.24
C VAL A 251 33.31 -30.61 -12.64
N ALA A 252 33.03 -29.94 -13.76
CA ALA A 252 33.79 -28.76 -14.19
C ALA A 252 33.65 -27.59 -13.22
N PHE A 253 32.45 -27.37 -12.67
CA PHE A 253 32.21 -26.35 -11.66
C PHE A 253 32.97 -26.64 -10.36
N ASP A 254 32.91 -27.87 -9.86
CA ASP A 254 33.59 -28.28 -8.63
C ASP A 254 35.14 -28.19 -8.77
N LYS A 255 35.67 -28.21 -10.00
CA LYS A 255 37.11 -28.07 -10.32
C LYS A 255 37.60 -26.63 -10.51
N GLY A 256 36.77 -25.62 -10.25
CA GLY A 256 37.17 -24.21 -10.35
C GLY A 256 36.22 -23.32 -11.15
N GLY A 257 34.94 -23.70 -11.28
CA GLY A 257 33.92 -22.83 -11.82
C GLY A 257 33.61 -21.65 -10.89
N SER A 258 32.94 -20.64 -11.43
CA SER A 258 32.49 -19.47 -10.68
C SER A 258 30.99 -19.25 -10.84
N PHE A 259 30.36 -18.71 -9.80
CA PHE A 259 28.96 -18.31 -9.78
C PHE A 259 28.85 -16.92 -9.15
N GLU A 260 28.23 -16.00 -9.88
CA GLU A 260 27.98 -14.63 -9.46
C GLU A 260 26.48 -14.32 -9.61
N ILE A 261 25.95 -13.53 -8.69
CA ILE A 261 24.60 -12.98 -8.76
C ILE A 261 24.69 -11.45 -8.80
N LEU A 262 23.73 -10.84 -9.45
CA LEU A 262 23.58 -9.40 -9.58
C LEU A 262 22.19 -9.00 -9.09
N ASN A 263 22.14 -8.04 -8.18
CA ASN A 263 20.91 -7.39 -7.75
C ASN A 263 20.94 -5.95 -8.24
N SER A 264 19.98 -5.56 -9.09
CA SER A 264 19.99 -4.23 -9.69
C SER A 264 19.73 -3.09 -8.69
N LEU A 265 19.26 -3.40 -7.48
CA LEU A 265 19.00 -2.43 -6.41
C LEU A 265 20.17 -2.33 -5.42
N GLU A 266 21.18 -3.19 -5.53
CA GLU A 266 22.36 -3.15 -4.66
C GLU A 266 23.01 -1.76 -4.70
N GLY A 267 23.26 -1.18 -3.52
CA GLY A 267 23.85 0.14 -3.37
C GLY A 267 22.94 1.32 -3.74
N THR A 268 21.70 1.07 -4.16
CA THR A 268 20.74 2.14 -4.46
C THR A 268 19.93 2.49 -3.23
N ALA A 269 20.05 3.72 -2.73
CA ALA A 269 19.26 4.16 -1.57
C ALA A 269 17.74 4.02 -1.86
N PRO A 270 16.95 3.44 -0.93
CA PRO A 270 15.51 3.27 -1.13
C PRO A 270 14.75 4.51 -1.55
N GLU A 271 15.13 5.69 -1.07
CA GLU A 271 14.48 6.96 -1.37
C GLU A 271 14.60 7.36 -2.86
N VAL A 272 15.59 6.81 -3.58
CA VAL A 272 15.79 7.07 -5.01
C VAL A 272 14.76 6.31 -5.86
N TRP A 273 14.37 5.10 -5.42
CA TRP A 273 13.47 4.23 -6.17
C TRP A 273 12.07 4.09 -5.56
N LEU A 274 11.91 4.45 -4.29
CA LEU A 274 10.67 4.59 -3.52
C LEU A 274 10.63 5.95 -2.80
N PRO A 275 10.62 7.09 -3.51
CA PRO A 275 10.45 8.37 -2.85
C PRO A 275 9.09 8.47 -2.14
N LYS A 276 9.13 9.11 -0.98
CA LYS A 276 7.97 9.37 -0.13
C LYS A 276 7.08 10.46 -0.73
N ILE A 277 5.77 10.22 -0.77
CA ILE A 277 4.78 11.24 -1.11
C ILE A 277 4.45 12.01 0.17
N THR A 278 5.14 13.12 0.41
CA THR A 278 4.95 13.95 1.61
C THR A 278 3.78 14.91 1.41
N ILE A 279 2.84 14.96 2.36
CA ILE A 279 1.68 15.87 2.34
C ILE A 279 1.55 16.61 3.66
N SER A 280 0.74 17.66 3.71
CA SER A 280 0.40 18.38 4.95
C SER A 280 -1.10 18.73 4.98
N PRO A 281 -1.97 17.75 5.30
CA PRO A 281 -3.41 17.96 5.25
C PRO A 281 -3.88 18.94 6.33
N ALA A 282 -4.91 19.72 6.01
CA ALA A 282 -5.62 20.60 6.92
C ALA A 282 -6.89 19.91 7.44
N VAL A 283 -7.24 20.14 8.70
CA VAL A 283 -8.46 19.65 9.33
C VAL A 283 -9.08 20.79 10.11
N ALA A 284 -10.37 21.03 9.90
CA ALA A 284 -11.13 22.04 10.58
C ALA A 284 -12.22 21.41 11.45
N TYR A 285 -12.55 22.08 12.54
CA TYR A 285 -13.64 21.71 13.43
C TYR A 285 -14.47 22.94 13.79
N VAL A 286 -15.70 22.71 14.24
CA VAL A 286 -16.55 23.79 14.74
C VAL A 286 -16.23 24.02 16.22
N ASP A 287 -15.62 25.15 16.52
CA ASP A 287 -15.39 25.63 17.89
C ASP A 287 -16.53 26.55 18.35
N ILE A 288 -16.69 26.74 19.66
CA ILE A 288 -17.72 27.57 20.26
C ILE A 288 -17.10 28.72 21.06
N HIS A 289 -17.21 29.94 20.54
CA HIS A 289 -16.71 31.17 21.15
C HIS A 289 -17.78 31.88 21.97
N TYR A 290 -17.40 32.87 22.77
CA TYR A 290 -18.36 33.77 23.42
C TYR A 290 -18.92 34.74 22.39
N GLN A 291 -20.23 34.89 22.32
CA GLN A 291 -20.83 35.92 21.46
C GLN A 291 -20.45 37.32 21.96
N ASN A 292 -20.42 37.51 23.28
CA ASN A 292 -19.89 38.72 23.89
C ASN A 292 -18.61 38.39 24.67
N PRO A 293 -17.42 38.65 24.10
CA PRO A 293 -16.15 38.39 24.77
C PRO A 293 -15.97 39.17 26.08
N SER A 294 -16.57 40.37 26.20
CA SER A 294 -16.41 41.22 27.38
C SER A 294 -17.17 40.69 28.60
N THR A 295 -18.28 39.98 28.38
CA THR A 295 -19.10 39.40 29.45
C THR A 295 -18.95 37.88 29.56
N SER A 296 -18.20 37.25 28.64
CA SER A 296 -18.06 35.79 28.55
C SER A 296 -19.41 35.06 28.44
N GLU A 297 -20.37 35.68 27.74
CA GLU A 297 -21.75 35.19 27.60
C GLU A 297 -22.15 34.93 26.14
N GLY A 298 -23.23 34.16 25.96
CA GLY A 298 -23.73 33.74 24.65
C GLY A 298 -22.80 32.72 23.98
N CYS A 299 -23.20 32.22 22.80
CA CYS A 299 -22.48 31.17 22.09
C CYS A 299 -22.40 31.48 20.60
N GLN A 300 -21.20 31.42 20.04
CA GLN A 300 -20.97 31.65 18.63
C GLN A 300 -20.17 30.50 18.04
N SER A 301 -20.69 29.84 17.00
CA SER A 301 -19.95 28.79 16.31
C SER A 301 -18.95 29.39 15.31
N VAL A 302 -17.71 28.92 15.36
CA VAL A 302 -16.60 29.42 14.55
C VAL A 302 -15.82 28.24 13.98
N ASN A 303 -15.52 28.27 12.69
CA ASN A 303 -14.61 27.29 12.10
C ASN A 303 -13.18 27.58 12.56
N SER A 304 -12.58 26.61 13.25
CA SER A 304 -11.21 26.71 13.74
C SER A 304 -10.38 25.57 13.16
N GLU A 305 -9.11 25.82 12.94
CA GLU A 305 -8.16 24.77 12.58
C GLU A 305 -7.84 23.90 13.77
N ILE A 306 -7.62 22.62 13.52
CA ILE A 306 -7.27 21.64 14.53
C ILE A 306 -5.97 21.96 15.30
N ALA A 307 -5.07 22.73 14.71
CA ALA A 307 -3.85 23.21 15.37
C ALA A 307 -4.17 24.19 16.52
N GLN A 308 -5.35 24.81 16.51
CA GLN A 308 -5.82 25.69 17.57
C GLN A 308 -6.65 24.87 18.57
N LEU A 309 -6.32 24.99 19.85
CA LEU A 309 -7.13 24.40 20.92
C LEU A 309 -8.48 25.14 21.06
N PRO A 310 -9.52 24.49 21.62
CA PRO A 310 -10.79 25.15 21.89
C PRO A 310 -10.63 26.49 22.63
N TYR A 311 -11.34 27.52 22.18
CA TYR A 311 -11.19 28.88 22.69
C TYR A 311 -11.60 29.01 24.17
N ARG A 312 -12.72 28.38 24.55
CA ARG A 312 -13.26 28.47 25.92
C ARG A 312 -12.38 27.74 26.94
N PRO A 313 -12.09 28.35 28.11
CA PRO A 313 -11.38 27.68 29.20
C PRO A 313 -12.06 26.37 29.64
N ASP A 314 -13.39 26.36 29.77
CA ASP A 314 -14.14 25.16 30.19
C ASP A 314 -13.99 24.00 29.20
N ALA A 315 -14.00 24.30 27.89
CA ALA A 315 -13.78 23.32 26.84
C ALA A 315 -12.38 22.72 26.94
N ARG A 316 -11.35 23.56 27.17
CA ARG A 316 -9.96 23.10 27.36
C ARG A 316 -9.80 22.26 28.62
N ASN A 317 -10.40 22.67 29.72
CA ASN A 317 -10.35 21.91 30.98
C ASN A 317 -11.00 20.53 30.81
N PHE A 318 -12.17 20.47 30.16
CA PHE A 318 -12.85 19.20 29.86
C PHE A 318 -12.08 18.34 28.86
N LEU A 319 -11.46 18.96 27.85
CA LEU A 319 -10.62 18.28 26.87
C LEU A 319 -9.42 17.57 27.55
N LEU A 320 -8.78 18.24 28.51
CA LEU A 320 -7.58 17.75 29.19
C LEU A 320 -7.88 16.80 30.35
N ALA A 321 -9.02 16.92 31.03
CA ALA A 321 -9.41 16.04 32.12
C ALA A 321 -9.54 14.58 31.66
N GLU A 322 -9.13 13.61 32.49
CA GLU A 322 -9.21 12.18 32.14
C GLU A 322 -10.65 11.65 32.20
N PRO A 323 -10.99 10.61 31.42
CA PRO A 323 -12.28 9.94 31.52
C PRO A 323 -12.50 9.33 32.91
N PRO A 324 -13.73 9.36 33.46
CA PRO A 324 -14.97 9.79 32.81
C PRO A 324 -15.25 11.30 32.92
N GLU A 325 -14.40 12.08 33.59
CA GLU A 325 -14.64 13.51 33.85
C GLU A 325 -14.34 14.41 32.64
N GLY A 326 -13.53 13.91 31.69
CA GLY A 326 -13.18 14.58 30.44
C GLY A 326 -12.80 13.62 29.31
N LEU A 327 -12.02 14.10 28.34
CA LEU A 327 -11.64 13.37 27.11
C LEU A 327 -10.20 12.82 27.13
N GLY A 328 -9.39 13.16 28.13
CA GLY A 328 -7.99 12.75 28.31
C GLY A 328 -7.13 13.02 27.08
N ALA A 329 -7.26 14.22 26.50
CA ALA A 329 -6.61 14.56 25.24
C ALA A 329 -5.17 15.10 25.41
N ALA A 330 -4.62 15.09 26.63
CA ALA A 330 -3.28 15.61 26.89
C ALA A 330 -2.19 15.04 25.93
N PRO A 331 -2.19 13.73 25.59
CA PRO A 331 -1.24 13.20 24.60
C PRO A 331 -1.43 13.78 23.19
N LEU A 332 -2.66 14.13 22.81
CA LEU A 332 -3.01 14.67 21.49
C LEU A 332 -2.60 16.14 21.33
N VAL A 333 -2.58 16.92 22.41
CA VAL A 333 -2.22 18.35 22.37
C VAL A 333 -0.78 18.56 21.89
N ALA A 334 0.16 17.73 22.35
CA ALA A 334 1.55 17.78 21.88
C ALA A 334 1.68 17.58 20.36
N TRP A 335 0.73 16.85 19.75
CA TRP A 335 0.69 16.65 18.30
C TRP A 335 0.03 17.80 17.54
N ALA A 336 -0.82 18.57 18.20
CA ALA A 336 -1.50 19.72 17.61
C ALA A 336 -0.53 20.86 17.33
N ASP A 337 0.42 21.10 18.23
CA ASP A 337 1.51 22.07 18.03
C ASP A 337 2.40 21.73 16.83
N ALA A 338 2.41 20.46 16.40
CA ALA A 338 3.17 19.96 15.26
C ALA A 338 2.37 19.97 13.94
N LEU A 339 1.10 20.39 13.94
CA LEU A 339 0.25 20.44 12.74
C LEU A 339 0.53 21.70 11.91
N GLY A 340 0.47 21.56 10.58
CA GLY A 340 0.78 22.66 9.66
C GLY A 340 2.28 22.90 9.45
N MET A 341 3.15 22.09 10.08
CA MET A 341 4.59 22.11 9.86
C MET A 341 5.03 20.91 9.01
N VAL A 342 6.10 21.11 8.24
CA VAL A 342 6.85 19.99 7.64
C VAL A 342 7.75 19.40 8.71
N LEU A 343 7.34 18.28 9.28
CA LEU A 343 8.15 17.50 10.20
C LEU A 343 9.29 16.83 9.44
N LYS A 344 10.49 16.87 10.04
CA LYS A 344 11.68 16.19 9.52
C LYS A 344 11.82 14.76 10.04
N ASP A 345 10.82 14.26 10.76
CA ASP A 345 10.84 12.97 11.42
C ASP A 345 9.89 11.96 10.76
N ASP A 346 9.77 10.80 11.41
CA ASP A 346 8.95 9.71 10.93
C ASP A 346 7.43 9.95 11.05
N TYR A 347 7.01 11.00 11.74
CA TYR A 347 5.61 11.33 11.95
C TYR A 347 5.05 12.29 10.90
N GLN A 348 5.87 12.74 9.93
CA GLN A 348 5.39 13.53 8.80
C GLN A 348 4.29 12.80 8.01
N PHE A 349 3.18 13.49 7.73
CA PHE A 349 2.08 12.98 6.89
C PHE A 349 2.56 12.60 5.48
N THR A 350 2.07 11.45 5.01
CA THR A 350 2.47 10.86 3.74
C THR A 350 1.34 10.00 3.16
N LEU A 351 1.27 9.96 1.84
CA LEU A 351 0.41 9.04 1.11
C LEU A 351 1.12 7.73 0.76
N GLY A 352 2.24 7.44 1.44
CA GLY A 352 3.10 6.28 1.18
C GLY A 352 4.26 6.60 0.24
N VAL A 353 4.60 5.65 -0.62
CA VAL A 353 5.70 5.74 -1.58
C VAL A 353 5.19 5.61 -3.02
N GLU A 354 5.93 6.14 -3.97
CA GLU A 354 5.75 5.89 -5.40
C GLU A 354 6.99 5.21 -5.97
N LYS A 355 6.83 4.31 -6.93
CA LYS A 355 7.98 3.61 -7.52
C LYS A 355 8.54 4.36 -8.72
N ASN A 356 9.83 4.71 -8.65
CA ASN A 356 10.56 5.32 -9.77
C ASN A 356 10.66 4.32 -10.94
N PRO A 357 10.12 4.63 -12.12
CA PRO A 357 10.11 3.70 -13.24
C PRO A 357 11.45 3.58 -13.96
N TRP A 358 12.37 4.52 -13.74
CA TRP A 358 13.70 4.48 -14.34
C TRP A 358 14.67 3.57 -13.57
N VAL A 359 14.40 3.29 -12.30
CA VAL A 359 15.16 2.30 -11.51
C VAL A 359 14.44 0.96 -11.59
N MET A 360 14.97 0.06 -12.42
CA MET A 360 14.34 -1.23 -12.67
C MET A 360 14.85 -2.26 -11.66
N ALA A 361 13.94 -2.91 -10.94
CA ALA A 361 14.26 -4.10 -10.15
C ALA A 361 14.45 -5.30 -11.09
N TYR A 362 15.60 -5.95 -11.05
CA TYR A 362 15.89 -7.21 -11.73
C TYR A 362 17.06 -7.93 -11.04
N MET A 363 17.17 -9.23 -11.33
CA MET A 363 18.25 -10.09 -10.87
C MET A 363 18.99 -10.68 -12.07
N GLY A 364 20.32 -10.75 -11.97
CA GLY A 364 21.18 -11.44 -12.92
C GLY A 364 21.89 -12.62 -12.27
N ALA A 365 22.13 -13.69 -13.01
CA ALA A 365 23.02 -14.77 -12.61
C ALA A 365 24.06 -15.02 -13.71
N LYS A 366 25.29 -15.35 -13.32
CA LYS A 366 26.41 -15.59 -14.21
C LYS A 366 27.23 -16.75 -13.69
N ALA A 367 27.59 -17.67 -14.58
CA ALA A 367 28.50 -18.76 -14.25
C ALA A 367 29.53 -18.99 -15.32
N LYS A 368 30.70 -19.48 -14.88
CA LYS A 368 31.78 -19.94 -15.75
C LYS A 368 32.16 -21.36 -15.39
N VAL A 369 32.28 -22.22 -16.41
CA VAL A 369 32.76 -23.61 -16.27
C VAL A 369 33.67 -23.95 -17.45
N SER A 370 34.60 -24.88 -17.26
CA SER A 370 35.52 -25.34 -18.31
C SER A 370 35.49 -26.87 -18.44
N PRO A 371 34.42 -27.45 -19.03
CA PRO A 371 34.26 -28.90 -19.16
C PRO A 371 35.29 -29.51 -20.10
N ARG A 372 35.68 -30.76 -19.82
CA ARG A 372 36.66 -31.49 -20.65
C ARG A 372 35.94 -32.17 -21.82
N GLN A 373 36.36 -31.85 -23.04
CA GLN A 373 35.87 -32.52 -24.25
C GLN A 373 36.61 -33.85 -24.45
N MET A 374 35.87 -34.94 -24.71
CA MET A 374 36.43 -36.31 -24.74
C MET A 374 37.45 -36.52 -25.87
N PHE A 375 37.26 -35.90 -27.03
CA PHE A 375 38.10 -36.12 -28.21
C PHE A 375 38.87 -34.87 -28.65
N PHE A 376 39.24 -33.98 -27.73
CA PHE A 376 40.07 -32.82 -28.02
C PHE A 376 41.53 -33.13 -27.59
N PRO A 377 42.40 -33.63 -28.50
CA PRO A 377 43.67 -34.23 -28.11
C PRO A 377 44.75 -33.20 -27.70
N PHE A 378 44.62 -31.92 -28.05
CA PHE A 378 45.70 -30.92 -27.87
C PHE A 378 45.25 -29.48 -27.53
N GLY A 379 44.17 -29.30 -26.75
CA GLY A 379 43.69 -27.95 -26.38
C GLY A 379 43.40 -27.80 -24.89
N SER A 380 43.61 -26.58 -24.35
CA SER A 380 43.08 -26.18 -23.04
C SER A 380 41.55 -26.28 -23.03
N ASN A 381 40.96 -26.61 -21.88
CA ASN A 381 39.50 -26.65 -21.72
C ASN A 381 38.87 -25.34 -22.23
N VAL A 382 37.73 -25.44 -22.92
CA VAL A 382 37.00 -24.26 -23.42
C VAL A 382 36.17 -23.67 -22.28
N GLU A 383 36.41 -22.40 -21.96
CA GLU A 383 35.60 -21.68 -20.96
C GLU A 383 34.20 -21.39 -21.52
N LEU A 384 33.17 -21.89 -20.85
CA LEU A 384 31.78 -21.59 -21.13
C LEU A 384 31.25 -20.58 -20.11
N VAL A 385 30.78 -19.43 -20.59
CA VAL A 385 30.20 -18.36 -19.75
C VAL A 385 28.70 -18.19 -20.01
N ALA A 386 27.84 -18.54 -19.06
CA ALA A 386 26.40 -18.31 -19.17
C ALA A 386 25.95 -17.10 -18.35
N ARG A 387 24.94 -16.38 -18.85
CA ARG A 387 24.36 -15.20 -18.20
C ARG A 387 22.84 -15.22 -18.39
N GLY A 388 22.10 -15.00 -17.32
CA GLY A 388 20.65 -14.97 -17.32
C GLY A 388 20.14 -13.78 -16.53
N PHE A 389 19.05 -13.17 -16.99
CA PHE A 389 18.41 -12.05 -16.32
C PHE A 389 16.92 -12.30 -16.18
N ALA A 390 16.38 -11.98 -15.02
CA ALA A 390 14.96 -12.06 -14.72
C ALA A 390 14.52 -10.82 -13.98
N LYS A 391 13.29 -10.37 -14.22
CA LYS A 391 12.75 -9.19 -13.54
C LYS A 391 11.33 -9.40 -13.02
N PRO A 392 11.02 -8.83 -11.84
CA PRO A 392 9.64 -8.61 -11.40
C PRO A 392 8.86 -7.76 -12.42
N PHE A 393 7.62 -8.13 -12.73
CA PHE A 393 6.73 -7.39 -13.64
C PHE A 393 5.26 -7.54 -13.25
N GLY A 394 4.42 -6.64 -13.76
CA GLY A 394 2.96 -6.74 -13.67
C GLY A 394 2.33 -6.27 -12.35
N GLY A 395 3.12 -6.16 -11.27
CA GLY A 395 2.69 -5.57 -10.01
C GLY A 395 2.69 -4.04 -10.02
N ARG A 396 1.95 -3.45 -9.09
CA ARG A 396 1.74 -2.00 -8.93
C ARG A 396 1.96 -1.61 -7.47
N MET A 397 2.71 -0.54 -7.24
CA MET A 397 3.06 -0.04 -5.92
C MET A 397 2.51 1.38 -5.76
N GLY A 398 1.20 1.52 -5.90
CA GLY A 398 0.49 2.80 -5.92
C GLY A 398 0.63 3.55 -7.25
N PRO A 399 -0.22 4.58 -7.45
CA PRO A 399 -0.02 5.50 -8.55
C PRO A 399 1.21 6.37 -8.26
N TRP A 400 1.81 6.90 -9.31
CA TRP A 400 2.63 8.09 -9.14
C TRP A 400 1.75 9.24 -8.66
N HIS A 401 2.31 10.17 -7.89
CA HIS A 401 1.56 11.34 -7.51
C HIS A 401 1.25 12.22 -8.72
N GLY A 402 2.25 12.45 -9.58
CA GLY A 402 2.12 13.13 -10.87
C GLY A 402 2.03 12.13 -12.03
N SER A 403 1.38 12.52 -13.12
CA SER A 403 1.10 11.66 -14.28
C SER A 403 2.33 11.28 -15.12
N ARG A 404 3.48 11.89 -14.87
CA ARG A 404 4.73 11.64 -15.59
C ARG A 404 5.96 11.64 -14.68
N TRP A 405 7.01 11.00 -15.13
CA TRP A 405 8.29 10.94 -14.43
C TRP A 405 9.44 11.26 -15.39
N PRO A 406 9.90 12.53 -15.45
CA PRO A 406 11.05 12.89 -16.26
C PRO A 406 12.30 12.13 -15.83
N ARG A 407 13.12 11.70 -16.79
CA ARG A 407 14.32 10.91 -16.49
C ARG A 407 15.27 11.69 -15.58
N GLY A 408 15.74 11.05 -14.52
CA GLY A 408 16.62 11.67 -13.51
C GLY A 408 15.89 12.55 -12.49
N ALA A 409 14.58 12.76 -12.62
CA ALA A 409 13.81 13.44 -11.58
C ALA A 409 13.74 12.57 -10.31
N PRO A 410 13.84 13.19 -9.12
CA PRO A 410 13.76 12.47 -7.84
C PRO A 410 12.34 11.97 -7.54
N MET A 411 11.33 12.46 -8.26
CA MET A 411 9.92 12.16 -8.06
C MET A 411 9.10 12.39 -9.32
N SER A 412 7.86 11.89 -9.32
CA SER A 412 6.89 12.19 -10.36
C SER A 412 6.49 13.67 -10.39
N THR A 413 6.10 14.15 -11.56
CA THR A 413 5.72 15.54 -11.83
C THR A 413 4.51 15.60 -12.78
N GLY A 414 4.03 16.81 -13.08
CA GLY A 414 2.86 17.03 -13.94
C GLY A 414 1.53 17.01 -13.15
N PRO A 415 0.39 16.94 -13.85
CA PRO A 415 -0.93 16.84 -13.22
C PRO A 415 -1.02 15.65 -12.26
N GLN A 416 -1.75 15.81 -11.16
CA GLN A 416 -1.92 14.73 -10.19
C GLN A 416 -2.69 13.55 -10.81
N THR A 417 -2.23 12.32 -10.54
CA THR A 417 -2.94 11.11 -10.98
C THR A 417 -4.23 10.90 -10.20
N ASP A 418 -4.22 11.20 -8.89
CA ASP A 418 -5.42 11.34 -8.07
C ASP A 418 -5.59 12.83 -7.76
N VAL A 419 -6.50 13.46 -8.49
CA VAL A 419 -6.76 14.91 -8.41
C VAL A 419 -7.42 15.32 -7.09
N ASN A 420 -7.92 14.36 -6.30
CA ASN A 420 -8.53 14.63 -5.00
C ASN A 420 -7.53 14.51 -3.84
N LEU A 421 -6.33 13.97 -4.07
CA LEU A 421 -5.32 13.90 -3.02
C LEU A 421 -4.69 15.27 -2.75
N PRO A 422 -4.25 15.53 -1.51
CA PRO A 422 -3.54 16.75 -1.21
C PRO A 422 -2.27 16.91 -2.05
N GLU A 423 -1.94 18.16 -2.37
CA GLU A 423 -0.68 18.46 -3.05
C GLU A 423 0.52 17.97 -2.24
N ARG A 424 1.52 17.46 -2.97
CA ARG A 424 2.81 17.12 -2.37
C ARG A 424 3.49 18.39 -1.86
N VAL A 425 4.04 18.30 -0.66
CA VAL A 425 4.95 19.32 -0.12
C VAL A 425 6.30 19.20 -0.85
N ASP A 426 6.60 20.11 -1.77
CA ASP A 426 7.78 20.06 -2.66
C ASP A 426 8.80 21.20 -2.42
N GLY A 427 8.88 21.72 -1.18
CA GLY A 427 9.82 22.78 -0.82
C GLY A 427 9.41 24.18 -1.28
N LYS A 428 8.33 24.31 -2.06
CA LYS A 428 7.69 25.59 -2.44
C LYS A 428 6.79 26.19 -1.35
N GLY A 429 6.83 25.63 -0.14
CA GLY A 429 5.93 25.98 0.97
C GLY A 429 4.67 25.12 1.00
N ILE A 430 3.93 25.23 2.10
CA ILE A 430 2.57 24.66 2.24
C ILE A 430 1.61 25.78 1.80
N PRO A 431 0.55 25.52 1.01
CA PRO A 431 -0.42 26.58 0.68
C PRO A 431 -0.92 27.23 1.96
N ASP A 432 -0.82 28.56 2.07
CA ASP A 432 -1.07 29.27 3.33
C ASP A 432 -2.53 29.15 3.80
N ASP A 433 -3.49 29.02 2.87
CA ASP A 433 -4.92 28.93 3.19
C ASP A 433 -5.31 27.51 3.68
N PRO A 434 -5.70 27.34 4.95
CA PRO A 434 -6.18 26.06 5.49
C PRO A 434 -7.53 25.60 4.92
N GLN A 435 -8.28 26.52 4.30
CA GLN A 435 -9.56 26.24 3.64
C GLN A 435 -9.39 25.90 2.16
N ASP A 436 -8.15 25.87 1.65
CA ASP A 436 -7.87 25.38 0.30
C ASP A 436 -8.35 23.93 0.16
N PRO A 437 -9.30 23.64 -0.75
CA PRO A 437 -9.78 22.27 -0.98
C PRO A 437 -8.66 21.26 -1.25
N ARG A 438 -7.52 21.72 -1.78
CA ARG A 438 -6.32 20.91 -2.05
C ARG A 438 -5.55 20.50 -0.79
N ARG A 439 -5.84 21.08 0.37
CA ARG A 439 -5.26 20.65 1.66
C ARG A 439 -6.18 19.71 2.44
N LEU A 440 -7.46 19.63 2.08
CA LEU A 440 -8.46 18.93 2.86
C LEU A 440 -8.53 17.43 2.49
N PRO A 441 -8.58 16.49 3.45
CA PRO A 441 -8.58 15.05 3.19
C PRO A 441 -9.64 14.60 2.19
N ASN A 442 -9.25 14.10 1.02
CA ASN A 442 -10.15 13.56 -0.01
C ASN A 442 -9.41 12.48 -0.82
N TYR A 443 -10.12 11.68 -1.62
CA TYR A 443 -9.54 10.65 -2.48
C TYR A 443 -10.47 10.30 -3.65
N SER A 444 -9.89 9.92 -4.79
CA SER A 444 -10.65 9.36 -5.92
C SER A 444 -11.13 7.92 -5.63
N ARG A 445 -12.39 7.63 -5.93
CA ARG A 445 -13.02 6.29 -5.78
C ARG A 445 -12.87 5.40 -7.01
N PHE A 446 -12.63 6.03 -8.17
CA PHE A 446 -12.36 5.38 -9.45
C PHE A 446 -11.40 6.25 -10.28
N PRO A 447 -10.69 5.70 -11.28
CA PRO A 447 -9.82 6.50 -12.15
C PRO A 447 -10.61 7.60 -12.87
N GLY A 448 -10.15 8.86 -12.75
CA GLY A 448 -10.82 10.02 -13.33
C GLY A 448 -11.92 10.63 -12.45
N ASP A 449 -12.14 10.13 -11.23
CA ASP A 449 -13.04 10.76 -10.26
C ASP A 449 -12.50 12.14 -9.84
N THR A 450 -13.27 13.19 -10.12
CA THR A 450 -12.92 14.59 -9.83
C THR A 450 -13.57 15.13 -8.55
N MET A 451 -14.41 14.33 -7.89
CA MET A 451 -15.15 14.73 -6.69
C MET A 451 -14.69 13.97 -5.45
N GLY A 452 -14.49 12.65 -5.57
CA GLY A 452 -14.19 11.81 -4.43
C GLY A 452 -15.31 11.88 -3.38
N MET A 453 -14.91 12.19 -2.15
CA MET A 453 -15.80 12.27 -0.98
C MET A 453 -16.64 13.55 -0.93
N ILE A 454 -16.48 14.52 -1.84
CA ILE A 454 -17.41 15.67 -1.91
C ILE A 454 -18.70 15.33 -2.66
N SER A 455 -18.77 14.16 -3.29
CA SER A 455 -19.96 13.68 -4.02
C SER A 455 -21.10 13.33 -3.08
N LYS A 456 -22.34 13.72 -3.42
CA LYS A 456 -23.53 13.31 -2.66
C LYS A 456 -23.73 11.80 -2.67
N LEU A 457 -23.41 11.11 -3.77
CA LEU A 457 -23.40 9.64 -3.82
C LEU A 457 -22.40 9.07 -2.81
N ALA A 458 -21.18 9.62 -2.72
CA ALA A 458 -20.18 9.16 -1.75
C ALA A 458 -20.63 9.41 -0.29
N GLN A 459 -21.26 10.54 -0.03
CA GLN A 459 -21.80 10.91 1.29
C GLN A 459 -22.97 10.03 1.74
N ASN A 460 -23.66 9.39 0.79
CA ASN A 460 -24.80 8.52 1.04
C ASN A 460 -24.58 7.10 0.48
N SER A 461 -23.34 6.66 0.32
CA SER A 461 -23.05 5.38 -0.34
C SER A 461 -23.39 4.16 0.52
N MET A 462 -23.68 4.38 1.80
CA MET A 462 -24.04 3.35 2.77
C MET A 462 -25.48 3.51 3.26
N LYS A 463 -26.17 2.37 3.38
CA LYS A 463 -27.51 2.27 3.95
C LYS A 463 -27.48 2.62 5.42
N ALA A 464 -28.62 3.09 5.91
CA ALA A 464 -28.89 3.36 7.32
C ALA A 464 -27.90 4.25 8.10
N THR A 465 -27.11 5.07 7.41
CA THR A 465 -26.18 5.99 8.06
C THR A 465 -26.89 7.04 8.94
N MET A 466 -28.12 7.47 8.60
CA MET A 466 -28.90 8.44 9.40
C MET A 466 -30.33 8.02 9.76
N ARG A 467 -30.92 7.08 9.03
CA ARG A 467 -32.31 6.64 9.19
C ARG A 467 -32.37 5.13 9.06
N ALA A 468 -33.34 4.49 9.68
CA ALA A 468 -33.51 3.05 9.50
C ALA A 468 -33.83 2.77 8.02
N GLU A 469 -33.25 1.71 7.47
CA GLU A 469 -33.40 1.36 6.06
C GLU A 469 -33.12 -0.12 5.84
N ASP A 470 -33.94 -0.81 5.04
CA ASP A 470 -33.76 -2.22 4.68
C ASP A 470 -33.44 -3.13 5.88
N GLY A 471 -34.13 -2.94 7.01
CA GLY A 471 -33.91 -3.71 8.24
C GLY A 471 -32.68 -3.29 9.07
N HIS A 472 -31.91 -2.31 8.62
CA HIS A 472 -30.76 -1.77 9.34
C HIS A 472 -31.19 -0.65 10.28
N GLN A 473 -30.61 -0.65 11.48
CA GLN A 473 -30.80 0.43 12.44
C GLN A 473 -29.92 1.64 12.07
N PRO A 474 -30.36 2.87 12.41
CA PRO A 474 -29.55 4.06 12.23
C PRO A 474 -28.18 3.90 12.90
N LEU A 475 -27.12 4.29 12.20
CA LEU A 475 -25.76 4.30 12.74
C LEU A 475 -25.71 5.13 14.03
N ARG A 476 -25.09 4.56 15.07
CA ARG A 476 -24.76 5.27 16.31
C ARG A 476 -23.26 5.20 16.56
N ALA A 477 -22.67 6.36 16.82
CA ALA A 477 -21.30 6.59 17.22
C ALA A 477 -21.23 6.91 18.71
N SER A 478 -20.10 6.59 19.32
CA SER A 478 -19.76 6.96 20.68
C SER A 478 -18.33 7.45 20.70
N TYR A 479 -18.02 8.42 21.55
CA TYR A 479 -16.65 8.87 21.76
C TYR A 479 -15.78 7.74 22.34
N TYR A 480 -16.36 6.83 23.14
CA TYR A 480 -15.66 5.66 23.67
C TYR A 480 -15.12 4.74 22.58
N TYR A 481 -15.73 4.75 21.38
CA TYR A 481 -15.27 3.91 20.25
C TYR A 481 -13.89 4.32 19.72
N TYR A 482 -13.49 5.57 19.99
CA TYR A 482 -12.26 6.16 19.49
C TYR A 482 -11.28 6.50 20.61
N GLN A 483 -11.61 6.18 21.87
CA GLN A 483 -10.82 6.61 23.03
C GLN A 483 -9.37 6.16 22.96
N ALA A 484 -9.11 4.96 22.43
CA ALA A 484 -7.77 4.44 22.36
C ALA A 484 -6.90 5.12 21.30
N LEU A 485 -7.49 5.79 20.30
CA LEU A 485 -6.74 6.47 19.23
C LEU A 485 -5.82 7.59 19.73
N ARG A 486 -5.87 7.95 21.02
CA ARG A 486 -4.98 8.92 21.69
C ARG A 486 -3.64 8.33 22.16
N ASN A 487 -3.53 7.01 22.24
CA ASN A 487 -2.33 6.33 22.72
C ASN A 487 -1.42 5.94 21.54
N ASP A 488 -0.10 5.92 21.76
CA ASP A 488 0.81 5.37 20.75
C ASP A 488 0.48 3.89 20.51
N MET A 489 0.45 3.49 19.25
CA MET A 489 0.07 2.14 18.87
C MET A 489 1.29 1.22 19.02
N THR A 490 1.53 0.73 20.25
CA THR A 490 2.64 -0.16 20.58
C THR A 490 2.34 -1.63 20.25
N SER A 491 3.36 -2.50 20.32
CA SER A 491 3.25 -3.95 20.06
C SER A 491 2.37 -4.71 21.07
N THR A 492 2.09 -4.10 22.23
CA THR A 492 1.20 -4.63 23.28
C THR A 492 -0.12 -3.83 23.39
N GLY A 493 -0.35 -2.88 22.48
CA GLY A 493 -1.47 -1.94 22.50
C GLY A 493 -2.56 -2.27 21.50
N ILE A 494 -3.13 -1.20 20.93
CA ILE A 494 -4.23 -1.24 19.95
C ILE A 494 -3.75 -1.94 18.67
N ASN A 495 -4.55 -2.88 18.16
CA ASN A 495 -4.20 -3.69 16.98
C ASN A 495 -4.44 -2.97 15.64
N ASP A 496 -5.45 -2.09 15.57
CA ASP A 496 -5.76 -1.26 14.40
C ASP A 496 -6.38 0.09 14.76
N ILE A 497 -6.54 0.97 13.77
CA ILE A 497 -7.09 2.32 13.98
C ILE A 497 -8.62 2.39 13.88
N MET A 498 -9.31 1.25 13.81
CA MET A 498 -10.76 1.19 13.63
C MET A 498 -11.53 1.36 14.95
N ALA A 499 -12.81 1.69 14.84
CA ALA A 499 -13.71 1.82 15.97
C ALA A 499 -13.75 0.53 16.79
N TRP A 500 -13.63 0.67 18.11
CA TRP A 500 -13.72 -0.41 19.07
C TRP A 500 -14.35 0.08 20.37
N ASP A 501 -15.39 -0.61 20.85
CA ASP A 501 -16.01 -0.24 22.11
C ASP A 501 -15.15 -0.76 23.27
N TYR A 502 -14.34 0.11 23.87
CA TYR A 502 -13.47 -0.24 24.99
C TYR A 502 -14.21 -0.43 26.31
N GLN A 503 -15.46 0.02 26.42
CA GLN A 503 -16.27 -0.22 27.62
C GLN A 503 -16.89 -1.62 27.58
N ALA A 504 -17.50 -1.97 26.44
CA ALA A 504 -18.08 -3.29 26.23
C ALA A 504 -17.03 -4.34 25.81
N ASN A 505 -15.84 -3.91 25.42
CA ASN A 505 -14.80 -4.71 24.79
C ASN A 505 -15.31 -5.53 23.59
N THR A 506 -16.02 -4.86 22.68
CA THR A 506 -16.62 -5.50 21.49
C THR A 506 -16.53 -4.61 20.25
N ALA A 507 -16.68 -5.21 19.07
CA ALA A 507 -16.81 -4.48 17.82
C ALA A 507 -18.19 -3.80 17.74
N PRO A 508 -18.27 -2.45 17.74
CA PRO A 508 -19.54 -1.75 17.56
C PRO A 508 -19.98 -1.80 16.08
N LEU A 509 -21.26 -1.55 15.81
CA LEU A 509 -21.77 -1.43 14.42
C LEU A 509 -20.98 -0.40 13.60
N MET A 510 -20.46 0.66 14.24
CA MET A 510 -19.58 1.65 13.60
C MET A 510 -18.39 1.01 12.88
N ARG A 511 -17.82 -0.07 13.44
CA ARG A 511 -16.70 -0.78 12.83
C ARG A 511 -17.06 -1.38 11.47
N ASP A 512 -18.28 -1.90 11.32
CA ASP A 512 -18.74 -2.44 10.02
C ASP A 512 -18.87 -1.36 8.96
N TYR A 513 -19.31 -0.15 9.34
CA TYR A 513 -19.34 1.01 8.43
C TYR A 513 -17.93 1.47 8.05
N GLU A 514 -16.99 1.45 8.98
CA GLU A 514 -15.59 1.76 8.68
C GLU A 514 -14.94 0.74 7.74
N VAL A 515 -15.19 -0.55 7.97
CA VAL A 515 -14.76 -1.62 7.04
C VAL A 515 -15.37 -1.40 5.66
N ALA A 516 -16.66 -1.05 5.59
CA ALA A 516 -17.34 -0.73 4.34
C ALA A 516 -16.78 0.52 3.64
N ALA A 517 -16.22 1.48 4.39
CA ALA A 517 -15.64 2.71 3.83
C ALA A 517 -14.28 2.45 3.19
N ILE A 518 -13.47 1.58 3.80
CA ILE A 518 -12.09 1.34 3.38
C ILE A 518 -11.94 0.18 2.40
N ALA A 519 -12.96 -0.68 2.30
CA ALA A 519 -12.93 -1.83 1.41
C ALA A 519 -12.55 -1.41 -0.03
N PRO A 520 -11.87 -2.31 -0.78
CA PRO A 520 -11.31 -1.96 -2.08
C PRO A 520 -12.33 -1.34 -3.03
N ASP A 521 -11.90 -0.35 -3.80
CA ASP A 521 -12.68 0.26 -4.89
C ASP A 521 -11.97 0.16 -6.24
N LEU A 522 -12.60 0.66 -7.30
CA LEU A 522 -12.06 0.66 -8.65
C LEU A 522 -10.74 1.42 -8.77
N PHE A 523 -10.53 2.47 -7.97
CA PHE A 523 -9.25 3.19 -7.96
C PHE A 523 -8.15 2.30 -7.38
N ASP A 524 -8.43 1.65 -6.25
CA ASP A 524 -7.47 0.81 -5.54
C ASP A 524 -6.95 -0.33 -6.44
N VAL A 525 -7.85 -1.09 -7.08
CA VAL A 525 -7.45 -2.21 -7.97
C VAL A 525 -6.74 -1.77 -9.25
N THR A 526 -6.94 -0.51 -9.65
CA THR A 526 -6.26 0.07 -10.82
C THR A 526 -4.79 0.34 -10.52
N TYR A 527 -4.48 0.86 -9.34
CA TYR A 527 -3.15 1.39 -9.04
C TYR A 527 -2.35 0.61 -7.99
N TYR A 528 -2.97 -0.31 -7.26
CA TYR A 528 -2.29 -1.11 -6.23
C TYR A 528 -2.39 -2.60 -6.53
N SER A 529 -1.36 -3.33 -6.13
CA SER A 529 -1.41 -4.79 -6.03
C SER A 529 -1.86 -5.19 -4.63
N ILE A 530 -3.09 -5.69 -4.54
CA ILE A 530 -3.78 -5.94 -3.28
C ILE A 530 -3.83 -7.44 -3.02
N GLU A 531 -2.86 -7.94 -2.25
CA GLU A 531 -2.88 -9.34 -1.78
C GLU A 531 -4.14 -9.62 -0.93
N PRO A 532 -5.03 -10.56 -1.33
CA PRO A 532 -6.23 -10.86 -0.56
C PRO A 532 -5.94 -11.50 0.80
N ASN A 533 -4.83 -12.23 0.94
CA ASN A 533 -4.41 -12.96 2.14
C ASN A 533 -3.02 -12.53 2.65
N TYR A 534 -2.81 -11.21 2.82
CA TYR A 534 -1.48 -10.66 3.16
C TYR A 534 -0.87 -11.28 4.42
N ASP A 535 -1.67 -11.46 5.46
CA ASP A 535 -1.20 -11.98 6.74
C ASP A 535 -0.57 -13.37 6.63
N GLN A 536 -1.20 -14.25 5.83
CA GLN A 536 -0.75 -15.63 5.66
C GLN A 536 0.41 -15.72 4.67
N ASN A 537 0.36 -14.97 3.57
CA ASN A 537 1.34 -15.03 2.49
C ASN A 537 2.66 -14.30 2.79
N TYR A 538 2.61 -13.22 3.57
CA TYR A 538 3.77 -12.35 3.81
C TYR A 538 4.00 -12.02 5.29
N LEU A 539 2.99 -11.53 6.03
CA LEU A 539 3.22 -11.01 7.39
C LEU A 539 3.72 -12.08 8.37
N SER A 540 3.16 -13.29 8.31
CA SER A 540 3.56 -14.43 9.14
C SER A 540 5.05 -14.74 9.00
N ARG A 541 5.56 -14.73 7.76
CA ARG A 541 6.96 -14.97 7.41
C ARG A 541 7.85 -13.81 7.87
N ILE A 542 7.39 -12.56 7.70
CA ILE A 542 8.10 -11.38 8.20
C ILE A 542 8.24 -11.43 9.73
N LYS A 543 7.16 -11.74 10.45
CA LYS A 543 7.16 -11.87 11.92
C LYS A 543 8.09 -13.00 12.38
N ALA A 544 8.00 -14.17 11.73
CA ALA A 544 8.86 -15.31 12.05
C ALA A 544 10.36 -15.03 11.84
N ASN A 545 10.69 -14.16 10.89
CA ASN A 545 12.07 -13.83 10.53
C ASN A 545 12.48 -12.39 10.87
N ALA A 546 11.80 -11.77 11.85
CA ALA A 546 11.94 -10.35 12.13
C ALA A 546 13.39 -9.91 12.42
N ALA A 547 14.15 -10.74 13.14
CA ALA A 547 15.56 -10.47 13.44
C ALA A 547 16.44 -10.51 12.18
N ARG A 548 16.23 -11.49 11.31
CA ARG A 548 17.02 -11.65 10.06
C ARG A 548 16.69 -10.57 9.03
N LEU A 549 15.44 -10.09 9.03
CA LEU A 549 14.97 -9.01 8.17
C LEU A 549 15.25 -7.61 8.75
N ASN A 550 15.86 -7.51 9.94
CA ASN A 550 16.09 -6.26 10.64
C ASN A 550 14.81 -5.43 10.91
N VAL A 551 13.72 -6.11 11.30
CA VAL A 551 12.42 -5.49 11.60
C VAL A 551 11.92 -5.78 13.02
N SER A 552 12.74 -6.37 13.91
CA SER A 552 12.34 -6.70 15.29
C SER A 552 11.90 -5.52 16.13
N SER A 553 12.43 -4.33 15.87
CA SER A 553 12.05 -3.09 16.58
C SER A 553 10.81 -2.42 16.01
N LEU A 554 10.29 -2.91 14.89
CA LEU A 554 9.17 -2.30 14.19
C LEU A 554 7.84 -2.85 14.69
N VAL A 555 6.81 -2.01 14.65
CA VAL A 555 5.44 -2.44 14.91
C VAL A 555 4.83 -2.97 13.62
N LEU A 556 4.78 -4.29 13.50
CA LEU A 556 4.29 -4.98 12.29
C LEU A 556 2.76 -5.10 12.30
N ARG A 557 2.11 -4.42 11.35
CA ARG A 557 0.65 -4.29 11.28
C ARG A 557 0.01 -5.27 10.26
N PRO A 558 -1.05 -6.00 10.65
CA PRO A 558 -1.92 -6.73 9.72
C PRO A 558 -2.82 -5.76 8.94
N ASP A 559 -3.74 -6.32 8.17
CA ASP A 559 -4.75 -5.54 7.44
C ASP A 559 -5.72 -4.88 8.44
N LEU A 560 -6.22 -3.70 8.08
CA LEU A 560 -7.18 -2.99 8.91
C LEU A 560 -8.45 -3.82 9.16
N GLY A 561 -8.90 -3.89 10.41
CA GLY A 561 -10.02 -4.68 10.87
C GLY A 561 -9.62 -5.91 11.71
N TYR A 562 -8.33 -6.24 11.76
CA TYR A 562 -7.79 -7.22 12.69
C TYR A 562 -7.83 -6.71 14.14
N HIS A 563 -8.33 -7.54 15.06
CA HIS A 563 -8.39 -7.23 16.48
C HIS A 563 -8.00 -8.43 17.35
N GLY A 564 -6.75 -8.86 17.20
CA GLY A 564 -6.07 -9.73 18.17
C GLY A 564 -6.86 -10.98 18.54
N LYS A 565 -7.33 -11.05 19.79
CA LYS A 565 -8.06 -12.21 20.32
C LYS A 565 -9.49 -12.33 19.78
N GLU A 566 -10.16 -11.21 19.54
CA GLU A 566 -11.58 -11.18 19.15
C GLU A 566 -11.76 -11.39 17.64
N ILE A 567 -10.84 -10.82 16.85
CA ILE A 567 -10.79 -10.99 15.41
C ILE A 567 -9.35 -11.43 15.05
N PRO A 568 -9.05 -12.74 15.18
CA PRO A 568 -7.70 -13.28 15.07
C PRO A 568 -7.18 -13.41 13.65
N THR A 569 -8.05 -13.26 12.65
CA THR A 569 -7.69 -13.10 11.24
C THR A 569 -8.61 -12.07 10.63
N PHE A 570 -8.04 -11.12 9.91
CA PHE A 570 -8.82 -10.17 9.12
C PHE A 570 -8.01 -9.69 7.94
N SER A 571 -8.36 -10.17 6.76
CA SER A 571 -7.69 -9.99 5.49
C SER A 571 -8.59 -9.19 4.53
N ILE A 572 -8.06 -8.77 3.39
CA ILE A 572 -8.89 -8.04 2.39
C ILE A 572 -10.05 -8.88 1.88
N GLN A 573 -9.89 -10.20 1.75
CA GLN A 573 -11.03 -11.05 1.38
C GLN A 573 -12.09 -11.10 2.48
N GLU A 574 -11.69 -11.09 3.76
CA GLU A 574 -12.62 -11.01 4.90
C GLU A 574 -13.28 -9.62 4.99
N GLN A 575 -12.57 -8.54 4.65
CA GLN A 575 -13.16 -7.20 4.49
C GLN A 575 -14.30 -7.22 3.46
N ILE A 576 -14.05 -7.71 2.24
CA ILE A 576 -15.06 -7.77 1.18
C ILE A 576 -16.24 -8.66 1.61
N ALA A 577 -15.95 -9.86 2.14
CA ALA A 577 -16.98 -10.79 2.59
C ALA A 577 -17.84 -10.18 3.71
N ARG A 578 -17.22 -9.47 4.67
CA ARG A 578 -17.92 -8.80 5.76
C ARG A 578 -18.87 -7.73 5.23
N VAL A 579 -18.43 -6.90 4.29
CA VAL A 579 -19.28 -5.83 3.74
C VAL A 579 -20.43 -6.39 2.91
N LEU A 580 -20.19 -7.44 2.13
CA LEU A 580 -21.27 -8.13 1.41
C LEU A 580 -22.28 -8.78 2.36
N SER A 581 -21.80 -9.42 3.44
CA SER A 581 -22.67 -10.06 4.43
C SER A 581 -23.54 -9.07 5.21
N THR A 582 -23.00 -7.87 5.47
CA THR A 582 -23.73 -6.80 6.16
C THR A 582 -24.67 -6.05 5.25
N GLY A 583 -24.49 -6.09 3.92
CA GLY A 583 -25.40 -5.42 2.98
C GLY A 583 -25.43 -3.88 3.10
N LEU A 584 -24.40 -3.28 3.72
CA LEU A 584 -24.33 -1.85 3.99
C LEU A 584 -24.19 -1.00 2.72
N TRP A 585 -23.59 -1.53 1.66
CA TRP A 585 -23.43 -0.78 0.42
C TRP A 585 -24.75 -0.62 -0.34
N ARG A 586 -24.95 0.58 -0.86
CA ARG A 586 -25.98 0.86 -1.85
C ARG A 586 -25.57 0.34 -3.23
N ASN A 587 -26.55 -0.04 -4.05
CA ASN A 587 -26.29 -0.55 -5.40
C ASN A 587 -25.82 0.54 -6.36
N GLU A 588 -26.26 1.77 -6.11
CA GLU A 588 -25.96 2.99 -6.84
C GLU A 588 -24.48 3.40 -6.69
N ALA A 589 -23.83 3.02 -5.58
CA ALA A 589 -22.41 3.22 -5.37
C ALA A 589 -21.60 2.18 -6.18
N PHE A 590 -21.46 2.45 -7.48
CA PHE A 590 -20.91 1.53 -8.48
C PHE A 590 -19.41 1.23 -8.33
N TYR A 591 -18.68 2.06 -7.58
CA TYR A 591 -17.22 2.00 -7.49
C TYR A 591 -16.71 0.97 -6.47
N PHE A 592 -17.57 0.42 -5.61
CA PHE A 592 -17.17 -0.60 -4.65
C PHE A 592 -16.91 -1.95 -5.32
N LEU A 593 -15.85 -2.64 -4.87
CA LEU A 593 -15.53 -3.97 -5.33
C LEU A 593 -16.43 -5.01 -4.67
N ARG A 594 -17.25 -5.71 -5.47
CA ARG A 594 -18.22 -6.71 -4.99
C ARG A 594 -17.79 -8.16 -5.14
N ASP A 595 -16.65 -8.41 -5.78
CA ASP A 595 -16.08 -9.73 -5.95
C ASP A 595 -14.59 -9.69 -5.67
N ARG A 596 -14.10 -10.57 -4.81
CA ARG A 596 -12.67 -10.72 -4.52
C ARG A 596 -11.86 -11.09 -5.76
N ALA A 597 -12.47 -11.75 -6.75
CA ALA A 597 -11.80 -12.11 -7.99
C ALA A 597 -11.37 -10.87 -8.80
N HIS A 598 -11.99 -9.70 -8.58
CA HIS A 598 -11.56 -8.45 -9.19
C HIS A 598 -10.24 -7.89 -8.60
N LEU A 599 -9.76 -8.43 -7.47
CA LEU A 599 -8.42 -8.13 -6.97
C LEU A 599 -7.32 -8.75 -7.85
N LEU A 600 -7.68 -9.77 -8.65
CA LEU A 600 -6.74 -10.47 -9.52
C LEU A 600 -6.29 -9.56 -10.66
N THR A 601 -5.07 -9.05 -10.57
CA THR A 601 -4.44 -8.19 -11.58
C THR A 601 -3.88 -8.95 -12.79
N GLY A 602 -4.23 -10.23 -12.96
CA GLY A 602 -3.41 -11.21 -13.67
C GLY A 602 -3.13 -10.90 -15.13
N TRP A 603 -1.84 -10.76 -15.43
CA TRP A 603 -1.24 -11.07 -16.72
C TRP A 603 -1.25 -12.60 -16.87
N VAL A 604 -2.32 -13.14 -17.44
CA VAL A 604 -2.32 -14.55 -17.81
C VAL A 604 -1.90 -14.63 -19.26
N ASN A 605 -0.88 -15.44 -19.55
CA ASN A 605 -0.55 -15.75 -20.94
C ASN A 605 -1.83 -16.22 -21.63
N ASN A 606 -2.08 -15.68 -22.81
CA ASN A 606 -3.05 -16.27 -23.71
C ASN A 606 -2.58 -17.71 -24.04
N GLU A 607 -3.43 -18.53 -24.63
CA GLU A 607 -3.07 -19.91 -25.03
C GLU A 607 -1.86 -19.94 -25.98
N THR A 608 -1.55 -18.80 -26.62
CA THR A 608 -0.34 -18.59 -27.43
C THR A 608 0.85 -18.16 -26.57
N TYR A 609 1.94 -18.94 -26.60
CA TYR A 609 3.22 -18.60 -25.96
C TYR A 609 3.73 -17.23 -26.40
N GLY A 610 4.10 -16.36 -25.45
CA GLY A 610 4.61 -15.02 -25.72
C GLY A 610 3.53 -13.96 -25.99
N ASN A 611 2.24 -14.34 -26.03
CA ASN A 611 1.15 -13.38 -26.11
C ASN A 611 0.66 -12.97 -24.70
N PHE A 612 0.95 -11.71 -24.34
CA PHE A 612 0.58 -11.09 -23.07
C PHE A 612 -0.63 -10.15 -23.19
N THR A 613 -1.43 -10.25 -24.26
CA THR A 613 -2.71 -9.54 -24.34
C THR A 613 -3.65 -10.01 -23.23
N LEU A 614 -4.53 -9.12 -22.77
CA LEU A 614 -5.57 -9.45 -21.79
C LEU A 614 -6.41 -10.63 -22.30
N ASP A 615 -6.59 -11.65 -21.46
CA ASP A 615 -7.51 -12.76 -21.71
C ASP A 615 -8.76 -12.55 -20.86
N ASP A 616 -9.81 -12.02 -21.48
CA ASP A 616 -11.08 -11.68 -20.82
C ASP A 616 -11.72 -12.90 -20.13
N LYS A 617 -11.42 -14.13 -20.57
CA LYS A 617 -11.94 -15.36 -19.93
C LYS A 617 -11.25 -15.70 -18.61
N LYS A 618 -10.13 -15.04 -18.30
CA LYS A 618 -9.31 -15.30 -17.10
C LYS A 618 -9.17 -14.07 -16.20
N PHE A 619 -9.30 -12.87 -16.76
CA PHE A 619 -9.27 -11.63 -16.00
C PHE A 619 -10.51 -11.54 -15.08
N GLY A 620 -10.31 -11.20 -13.81
CA GLY A 620 -11.42 -11.06 -12.86
C GLY A 620 -12.18 -12.36 -12.52
N HIS A 621 -11.67 -13.52 -12.93
CA HIS A 621 -12.30 -14.82 -12.68
C HIS A 621 -11.45 -15.70 -11.77
N CYS A 622 -12.09 -16.44 -10.86
CA CYS A 622 -11.43 -17.48 -10.10
C CYS A 622 -12.29 -18.73 -9.99
N ASN A 623 -11.92 -19.79 -10.73
CA ASN A 623 -12.71 -21.02 -10.77
C ASN A 623 -12.43 -21.95 -9.58
N ARG A 624 -11.26 -21.81 -8.96
CA ARG A 624 -10.86 -22.62 -7.80
C ARG A 624 -10.13 -21.74 -6.80
N PRO A 625 -10.79 -21.25 -5.74
CA PRO A 625 -10.12 -20.50 -4.69
C PRO A 625 -9.22 -21.39 -3.85
N ASP A 626 -8.31 -20.78 -3.11
CA ASP A 626 -7.38 -21.47 -2.20
C ASP A 626 -7.92 -21.65 -0.77
N ASP A 627 -9.21 -21.38 -0.55
CA ASP A 627 -9.86 -21.45 0.77
C ASP A 627 -9.61 -22.79 1.50
N ASN A 628 -9.60 -23.90 0.74
CA ASN A 628 -9.50 -25.27 1.26
C ASN A 628 -8.08 -25.86 1.24
N VAL A 629 -7.03 -25.09 0.93
CA VAL A 629 -5.63 -25.54 1.02
C VAL A 629 -4.93 -24.97 2.25
N SER A 630 -4.01 -25.75 2.80
CA SER A 630 -3.18 -25.40 3.97
C SER A 630 -2.15 -24.32 3.66
N VAL A 631 -1.63 -24.29 2.43
CA VAL A 631 -0.71 -23.26 1.96
C VAL A 631 -1.49 -22.33 1.06
N LYS A 632 -1.70 -21.09 1.52
CA LYS A 632 -2.28 -20.03 0.70
C LYS A 632 -1.31 -19.60 -0.38
N ILE A 633 -1.87 -19.10 -1.46
CA ILE A 633 -1.11 -18.62 -2.62
C ILE A 633 -1.40 -17.15 -2.87
N PRO A 634 -0.44 -16.40 -3.43
CA PRO A 634 -0.67 -15.01 -3.80
C PRO A 634 -1.88 -14.86 -4.74
N GLY A 635 -2.83 -14.02 -4.35
CA GLY A 635 -4.08 -13.79 -5.08
C GLY A 635 -5.21 -14.79 -4.77
N SER A 636 -4.99 -15.77 -3.89
CA SER A 636 -6.04 -16.69 -3.40
C SER A 636 -6.79 -17.50 -4.48
N CYS A 637 -6.15 -17.74 -5.63
CA CYS A 637 -6.79 -18.42 -6.76
C CYS A 637 -5.89 -19.50 -7.41
N LEU A 638 -6.29 -20.78 -7.29
CA LEU A 638 -5.55 -21.95 -7.78
C LEU A 638 -5.83 -22.28 -9.25
N GLY A 639 -7.01 -21.94 -9.79
CA GLY A 639 -7.46 -22.43 -11.09
C GLY A 639 -8.13 -21.37 -11.96
N ARG A 640 -7.66 -21.26 -13.23
CA ARG A 640 -8.16 -20.33 -14.27
C ARG A 640 -8.49 -18.93 -13.73
N GLY A 641 -7.54 -18.36 -12.99
CA GLY A 641 -7.61 -16.98 -12.53
C GLY A 641 -6.25 -16.29 -12.64
N GLY A 642 -6.30 -14.96 -12.66
CA GLY A 642 -5.11 -14.12 -12.60
C GLY A 642 -4.27 -14.32 -11.35
N ARG A 643 -3.04 -13.79 -11.34
CA ARG A 643 -2.22 -13.62 -10.13
C ARG A 643 -2.31 -12.18 -9.65
N VAL A 644 -2.04 -11.97 -8.36
CA VAL A 644 -1.88 -10.64 -7.77
C VAL A 644 -0.41 -10.31 -7.60
N GLY A 645 -0.06 -9.06 -7.88
CA GLY A 645 1.28 -8.53 -7.63
C GLY A 645 2.28 -8.80 -8.74
N TYR A 646 3.55 -8.57 -8.39
CA TYR A 646 4.70 -8.83 -9.21
C TYR A 646 4.86 -10.34 -9.47
N SER A 647 4.81 -10.69 -10.75
CA SER A 647 5.25 -11.97 -11.29
C SER A 647 6.68 -11.82 -11.84
N VAL A 648 7.28 -12.91 -12.34
CA VAL A 648 8.65 -12.90 -12.85
C VAL A 648 8.69 -13.31 -14.32
N LYS A 649 9.49 -12.59 -15.11
CA LYS A 649 9.81 -12.97 -16.48
C LYS A 649 11.31 -12.90 -16.74
N LEU A 650 11.79 -13.78 -17.60
CA LEU A 650 13.13 -13.68 -18.17
C LEU A 650 13.21 -12.49 -19.13
N VAL A 651 14.34 -11.83 -19.16
CA VAL A 651 14.60 -10.67 -20.02
C VAL A 651 15.98 -10.76 -20.63
N SER A 652 16.14 -10.26 -21.85
CA SER A 652 17.46 -10.21 -22.49
C SER A 652 18.29 -9.06 -21.92
N ARG A 653 19.62 -9.22 -21.96
CA ARG A 653 20.58 -8.17 -21.62
C ARG A 653 20.39 -6.93 -22.50
N ASP A 654 20.16 -7.14 -23.80
CA ASP A 654 20.00 -6.05 -24.76
C ASP A 654 18.72 -5.25 -24.50
N TYR A 655 17.67 -5.90 -24.01
CA TYR A 655 16.49 -5.19 -23.53
C TYR A 655 16.85 -4.29 -22.34
N LEU A 656 17.58 -4.78 -21.33
CA LEU A 656 17.96 -3.98 -20.15
C LEU A 656 18.95 -2.84 -20.45
N ASN A 657 19.78 -2.99 -21.48
CA ASN A 657 20.69 -1.96 -21.96
C ASN A 657 20.05 -1.02 -23.00
N SER A 658 18.79 -1.24 -23.38
CA SER A 658 18.11 -0.47 -24.41
C SER A 658 17.87 0.97 -23.96
N SER A 659 17.98 1.90 -24.90
CA SER A 659 17.57 3.30 -24.71
C SER A 659 16.10 3.55 -25.03
N LEU A 660 15.32 2.50 -25.33
CA LEU A 660 13.95 2.61 -25.84
C LEU A 660 12.88 2.24 -24.80
N HIS A 661 13.16 2.36 -23.50
CA HIS A 661 12.15 2.05 -22.48
C HIS A 661 11.12 3.17 -22.33
N PRO A 662 9.81 2.90 -22.52
CA PRO A 662 8.74 3.89 -22.37
C PRO A 662 8.31 4.03 -20.90
N ASN A 663 9.28 4.34 -20.02
CA ASN A 663 9.07 4.26 -18.57
C ASN A 663 8.53 5.55 -17.94
N GLY A 664 8.69 6.72 -18.58
CA GLY A 664 8.36 8.02 -17.98
C GLY A 664 6.87 8.38 -17.94
N GLY A 665 5.98 7.55 -18.49
CA GLY A 665 4.54 7.84 -18.57
C GLY A 665 4.16 8.74 -19.75
N ALA A 666 3.01 9.42 -19.63
CA ALA A 666 2.44 10.18 -20.73
C ALA A 666 3.37 11.30 -21.20
N SER A 667 3.60 11.37 -22.52
CA SER A 667 4.40 12.41 -23.17
C SER A 667 5.89 12.46 -22.80
N GLU A 668 6.41 11.49 -22.05
CA GLU A 668 7.85 11.37 -21.78
C GLU A 668 8.55 10.51 -22.85
N PRO A 669 9.70 10.95 -23.39
CA PRO A 669 10.42 10.20 -24.40
C PRO A 669 10.97 8.88 -23.82
N PRO A 670 11.07 7.81 -24.64
CA PRO A 670 11.77 6.61 -24.22
C PRO A 670 13.23 6.90 -23.85
N GLY A 671 13.76 6.14 -22.89
CA GLY A 671 15.14 6.32 -22.44
C GLY A 671 15.77 5.06 -21.82
N PRO A 672 17.08 5.05 -21.58
CA PRO A 672 17.72 3.98 -20.81
C PRO A 672 17.32 4.00 -19.34
N ILE A 673 17.29 2.82 -18.71
CA ILE A 673 17.14 2.72 -17.25
C ILE A 673 18.34 3.35 -16.53
N ALA A 674 18.15 3.71 -15.27
CA ALA A 674 19.18 4.31 -14.42
C ALA A 674 20.22 3.29 -13.93
N ASN A 675 19.86 2.00 -13.89
CA ASN A 675 20.68 0.91 -13.38
C ASN A 675 20.82 -0.24 -14.40
N PRO A 676 21.38 0.00 -15.60
CA PRO A 676 21.57 -1.06 -16.61
C PRO A 676 22.64 -2.08 -16.18
N PRO A 677 22.59 -3.34 -16.65
CA PRO A 677 23.62 -4.34 -16.30
C PRO A 677 25.05 -3.87 -16.60
N SER A 678 25.21 -3.06 -17.65
CA SER A 678 26.49 -2.47 -18.05
C SER A 678 27.07 -1.45 -17.05
N SER A 679 26.27 -0.93 -16.12
CA SER A 679 26.77 -0.02 -15.07
C SER A 679 27.40 -0.76 -13.89
N PHE A 680 27.34 -2.10 -13.86
CA PHE A 680 27.96 -2.93 -12.84
C PHE A 680 29.35 -3.42 -13.30
N LYS A 681 29.97 -4.33 -12.53
CA LYS A 681 31.31 -4.87 -12.82
C LYS A 681 31.43 -5.40 -14.26
N GLU A 682 32.63 -5.28 -14.83
CA GLU A 682 32.91 -5.77 -16.19
C GLU A 682 32.45 -7.23 -16.38
N GLY A 683 31.75 -7.47 -17.49
CA GLY A 683 31.34 -8.80 -17.90
C GLY A 683 29.94 -9.24 -17.45
N TRP A 684 29.05 -8.30 -17.11
CA TRP A 684 27.59 -8.49 -17.03
C TRP A 684 26.87 -8.13 -18.33
#